data_AF-A0A7X5UQE8-F1
#
_entry.id   AF-A0A7X5UQE8-F1
#
_cell.length_a   1.000
_cell.length_b   1.000
_cell.length_c   1.000
_cell.angle_alpha   90.00
_cell.angle_beta   90.00
_cell.angle_gamma   90.00
#
_symmetry.space_group_name_H-M   'P 1'
#
loop_
_entity.id
_entity.type
_entity.pdbx_description
1 polymer ?
#
loop_
_entity_poly.entity_id
_entity_poly.type
_entity_poly.pdbx_seq_one_letter_code
_entity_poly.pdbx_strand_id
1 'polypeptide(L)'
;MTTTVEHLGHRGLLADGRVVLIRPLVPSDAPEVTRLHSAFGERDSYLRFFGPAPAHLDRLAEAIAAETGPRHAAAGAFLDGRLVGVANYETLADPGIAEIALAVDATARAEGVGTLLLEQLVSTARARGINRLLAVVSAENTRMLRLLRDFGLPMTSTAQGPEREIVLQLDGGERYLETVATRERVAEVASLRHVLEPASIAVIGASRRESSVGHAVLANLIEAGFTGALFAVNPHAERILGIECRPSVADLPRTPELAVVAVPAPAVADAVEDCGRRGVRAVVIITAGLSPDDTDRVLTAVRRYGIRVVGPNCIGVVNTDPNVRMNATFLRSAVAGGDIGVMTQSGGVAIALTELLAAAGLGVSNVVSAGDKYDVSGNDLLLWWQHDDRTAAAVLYLESFGNPRKFGLLARSLAREKPVLAVRGANTALAQRAAASHTAAAATPAVSRDALFEQAGVLAVDTVTELLTVLAALRWQGLPSGNRVAVVSNAGGTGVLAVDACARHGLALPELTEETLVRLRALLPEQASPRNPVDTTAAVHPLAFGACVDAVVEDPGVDAVIVATAPTAVGDPADALSQRVSLRGKPIVVVRPGQLAPVVPLTDDLVGPVTASYSDPEHAAQALGRLAGYARWLAQPSGETPHLPGIDVDGARTLVAEALAQNHGDGWLTPAEVGALLRYFAIPTVPTAVAADEAEAVELFESMGGRPVALKANAEGLLHKSAGGGVALDVRDAEGVREVFATFRERFGGSLHSVVVQPMVPKGRELLVGINADEVFGPLVVFGLGGVDTDLIADRSARLAPLTESDADRLIAGLRSSPELLRQLPVAAVRDVLMRVGLLAVALPDVAELDLNPLVATEDGCVVLDSRVRVRGHLSGDPYLRYLKH
;
A
#
# COMPACT_ATOMS: atom_id res chain seq x y z
N MET A 1 -33.71 12.33 -6.51
CA MET A 1 -33.20 13.33 -5.56
C MET A 1 -31.70 13.11 -5.47
N THR A 2 -30.99 13.71 -6.42
CA THR A 2 -29.59 13.45 -6.77
C THR A 2 -28.93 14.80 -6.91
N THR A 3 -28.66 15.49 -5.80
CA THR A 3 -27.94 16.77 -5.74
C THR A 3 -27.63 17.13 -4.29
N THR A 4 -26.64 16.48 -3.67
CA THR A 4 -26.02 16.99 -2.40
C THR A 4 -24.67 16.37 -2.02
N VAL A 5 -24.00 15.64 -2.92
CA VAL A 5 -22.72 14.97 -2.58
C VAL A 5 -21.48 15.77 -3.00
N GLU A 6 -21.60 16.76 -3.89
CA GLU A 6 -20.46 17.47 -4.52
C GLU A 6 -19.78 18.57 -3.66
N HIS A 7 -20.20 18.80 -2.42
CA HIS A 7 -19.63 19.87 -1.57
C HIS A 7 -18.90 19.40 -0.30
N LEU A 8 -18.71 18.09 -0.11
CA LEU A 8 -18.01 17.57 1.05
C LEU A 8 -16.49 17.71 0.85
N GLY A 9 -15.91 18.73 1.48
CA GLY A 9 -14.46 18.92 1.54
C GLY A 9 -13.70 17.74 2.11
N HIS A 10 -12.38 17.80 2.00
CA HIS A 10 -11.46 16.81 2.56
C HIS A 10 -10.85 17.30 3.87
N ARG A 11 -10.66 16.39 4.83
CA ARG A 11 -9.92 16.67 6.06
C ARG A 11 -8.43 16.55 5.83
N GLY A 12 -7.67 17.61 6.10
CA GLY A 12 -6.21 17.61 6.10
C GLY A 12 -5.66 17.81 7.51
N LEU A 13 -4.38 17.52 7.70
CA LEU A 13 -3.67 17.78 8.95
C LEU A 13 -2.70 18.95 8.82
N LEU A 14 -2.76 19.84 9.81
CA LEU A 14 -1.76 20.87 10.05
C LEU A 14 -0.48 20.26 10.66
N ALA A 15 0.61 21.01 10.62
CA ALA A 15 1.91 20.55 11.11
C ALA A 15 1.92 20.22 12.62
N ASP A 16 0.97 20.74 13.38
CA ASP A 16 0.77 20.47 14.80
C ASP A 16 -0.24 19.33 15.07
N GLY A 17 -0.75 18.68 14.02
CA GLY A 17 -1.70 17.58 14.12
C GLY A 17 -3.17 18.01 14.22
N ARG A 18 -3.49 19.31 14.20
CA ARG A 18 -4.89 19.75 14.12
C ARG A 18 -5.49 19.41 12.76
N VAL A 19 -6.76 19.03 12.79
CA VAL A 19 -7.54 18.74 11.58
C VAL A 19 -8.12 20.03 11.01
N VAL A 20 -7.95 20.23 9.71
CA VAL A 20 -8.51 21.35 8.93
C VAL A 20 -9.38 20.81 7.80
N LEU A 21 -10.52 21.44 7.52
CA LEU A 21 -11.37 21.08 6.38
C LEU A 21 -10.97 21.90 5.14
N ILE A 22 -10.61 21.24 4.05
CA ILE A 22 -10.24 21.85 2.78
C ILE A 22 -11.34 21.57 1.76
N ARG A 23 -11.91 22.60 1.16
CA ARG A 23 -12.92 22.43 0.10
C ARG A 23 -12.85 23.51 -0.95
N PRO A 24 -13.38 23.26 -2.17
CA PRO A 24 -13.68 24.33 -3.10
C PRO A 24 -14.54 25.41 -2.43
N LEU A 25 -14.24 26.67 -2.72
CA LEU A 25 -15.11 27.76 -2.31
C LEU A 25 -16.35 27.81 -3.21
N VAL A 26 -17.46 28.20 -2.60
CA VAL A 26 -18.73 28.44 -3.28
C VAL A 26 -19.17 29.89 -3.07
N PRO A 27 -20.08 30.44 -3.90
CA PRO A 27 -20.48 31.85 -3.79
C PRO A 27 -20.96 32.27 -2.39
N SER A 28 -21.55 31.35 -1.61
CA SER A 28 -21.98 31.62 -0.24
C SER A 28 -20.83 31.83 0.76
N ASP A 29 -19.58 31.56 0.39
CA ASP A 29 -18.39 31.77 1.22
C ASP A 29 -17.81 33.19 1.10
N ALA A 30 -18.28 34.01 0.16
CA ALA A 30 -17.80 35.38 -0.03
C ALA A 30 -17.74 36.20 1.27
N PRO A 31 -18.71 36.13 2.21
CA PRO A 31 -18.63 36.84 3.49
C PRO A 31 -17.42 36.42 4.35
N GLU A 32 -17.08 35.14 4.37
CA GLU A 32 -15.91 34.64 5.10
C GLU A 32 -14.59 35.07 4.42
N VAL A 33 -14.57 35.15 3.09
CA VAL A 33 -13.43 35.66 2.33
C VAL A 33 -13.23 37.16 2.59
N THR A 34 -14.31 37.96 2.63
CA THR A 34 -14.26 39.36 3.04
C THR A 34 -13.70 39.46 4.45
N ARG A 35 -14.22 38.68 5.41
CA ARG A 35 -13.77 38.68 6.81
C ARG A 35 -12.27 38.41 6.92
N LEU A 36 -11.78 37.37 6.23
CA LEU A 36 -10.37 36.99 6.23
C LEU A 36 -9.47 38.14 5.76
N HIS A 37 -9.79 38.76 4.62
CA HIS A 37 -8.99 39.86 4.07
C HIS A 37 -9.12 41.16 4.87
N SER A 38 -10.28 41.41 5.47
CA SER A 38 -10.52 42.60 6.32
C SER A 38 -9.74 42.54 7.63
N ALA A 39 -9.34 41.34 8.07
CA ALA A 39 -8.53 41.14 9.26
C ALA A 39 -7.02 41.39 9.02
N PHE A 40 -6.59 41.67 7.79
CA PHE A 40 -5.20 41.96 7.49
C PHE A 40 -4.78 43.32 8.03
N GLY A 41 -3.68 43.36 8.78
CA GLY A 41 -3.02 44.61 9.12
C GLY A 41 -2.36 45.25 7.89
N GLU A 42 -1.97 46.53 7.99
CA GLU A 42 -1.41 47.31 6.87
C GLU A 42 -0.29 46.57 6.12
N ARG A 43 0.61 45.91 6.85
CA ARG A 43 1.71 45.15 6.25
C ARG A 43 1.23 43.93 5.46
N ASP A 44 0.24 43.20 5.95
CA ASP A 44 -0.28 42.02 5.26
C ASP A 44 -1.09 42.40 4.02
N SER A 45 -1.85 43.51 4.09
CA SER A 45 -2.50 44.09 2.91
C SER A 45 -1.47 44.50 1.86
N TYR A 46 -0.40 45.18 2.27
CA TYR A 46 0.69 45.57 1.36
C TYR A 46 1.33 44.36 0.69
N LEU A 47 1.63 43.30 1.44
CA LEU A 47 2.24 42.09 0.88
C LEU A 47 1.29 41.29 -0.03
N ARG A 48 -0.04 41.41 0.14
CA ARG A 48 -1.06 40.70 -0.65
C ARG A 48 -1.47 41.45 -1.92
N PHE A 49 -1.57 42.78 -1.82
CA PHE A 49 -2.16 43.65 -2.86
C PHE A 49 -1.16 44.64 -3.47
N PHE A 50 0.10 44.61 -3.04
CA PHE A 50 1.13 45.61 -3.39
C PHE A 50 0.72 47.04 -3.00
N GLY A 51 -0.15 47.17 -1.99
CA GLY A 51 -0.80 48.42 -1.59
C GLY A 51 -1.82 48.21 -0.47
N PRO A 52 -2.60 49.26 -0.10
CA PRO A 52 -3.69 49.12 0.84
C PRO A 52 -4.76 48.16 0.30
N ALA A 53 -5.58 47.60 1.20
CA ALA A 53 -6.67 46.74 0.80
C ALA A 53 -7.61 47.45 -0.21
N PRO A 54 -8.12 46.74 -1.23
CA PRO A 54 -9.02 47.34 -2.23
C PRO A 54 -10.24 48.00 -1.60
N ALA A 55 -10.69 49.13 -2.15
CA ALA A 55 -11.89 49.83 -1.66
C ALA A 55 -13.18 48.99 -1.75
N HIS A 56 -13.19 47.98 -2.62
CA HIS A 56 -14.32 47.06 -2.84
C HIS A 56 -13.91 45.61 -2.56
N LEU A 57 -13.48 45.32 -1.33
CA LEU A 57 -13.13 43.96 -0.90
C LEU A 57 -14.24 42.94 -1.16
N ASP A 58 -15.51 43.34 -1.06
CA ASP A 58 -16.64 42.45 -1.31
C ASP A 58 -16.67 41.91 -2.75
N ARG A 59 -16.34 42.74 -3.75
CA ARG A 59 -16.27 42.29 -5.16
C ARG A 59 -15.10 41.35 -5.40
N LEU A 60 -13.96 41.58 -4.73
CA LEU A 60 -12.83 40.65 -4.78
C LEU A 60 -13.21 39.32 -4.13
N ALA A 61 -13.90 39.35 -2.99
CA ALA A 61 -14.35 38.17 -2.30
C ALA A 61 -15.36 37.36 -3.13
N GLU A 62 -16.30 38.03 -3.80
CA GLU A 62 -17.22 37.42 -4.77
C GLU A 62 -16.48 36.76 -5.94
N ALA A 63 -15.43 37.41 -6.47
CA ALA A 63 -14.62 36.84 -7.55
C ALA A 63 -13.83 35.60 -7.09
N ILE A 64 -13.21 35.66 -5.90
CA ILE A 64 -12.48 34.53 -5.33
C ILE A 64 -13.44 33.36 -5.06
N ALA A 65 -14.61 33.62 -4.48
CA ALA A 65 -15.62 32.62 -4.14
C ALA A 65 -16.54 32.24 -5.33
N ALA A 66 -16.25 32.72 -6.53
CA ALA A 66 -17.03 32.41 -7.73
C ALA A 66 -17.04 30.90 -8.01
N GLU A 67 -18.07 30.45 -8.73
CA GLU A 67 -18.16 29.05 -9.15
C GLU A 67 -16.89 28.64 -9.90
N THR A 68 -16.42 27.45 -9.55
CA THR A 68 -15.24 26.88 -10.18
C THR A 68 -15.54 26.59 -11.66
N GLY A 69 -14.69 27.08 -12.56
CA GLY A 69 -14.86 26.93 -14.01
C GLY A 69 -13.56 26.64 -14.74
N PRO A 70 -13.55 26.63 -16.08
CA PRO A 70 -12.36 26.33 -16.87
C PRO A 70 -11.19 27.30 -16.61
N ARG A 71 -11.52 28.54 -16.25
CA ARG A 71 -10.57 29.63 -16.07
C ARG A 71 -10.30 30.01 -14.62
N HIS A 72 -11.01 29.42 -13.65
CA HIS A 72 -10.95 29.80 -12.24
C HIS A 72 -11.16 28.60 -11.34
N ALA A 73 -10.40 28.52 -10.26
CA ALA A 73 -10.70 27.65 -9.13
C ALA A 73 -10.22 28.30 -7.84
N ALA A 74 -10.94 28.04 -6.75
CA ALA A 74 -10.56 28.48 -5.42
C ALA A 74 -10.81 27.39 -4.38
N ALA A 75 -9.89 27.28 -3.41
CA ALA A 75 -9.99 26.38 -2.27
C ALA A 75 -9.88 27.18 -0.97
N GLY A 76 -10.70 26.81 0.01
CA GLY A 76 -10.70 27.37 1.36
C GLY A 76 -10.30 26.33 2.40
N ALA A 77 -9.54 26.76 3.40
CA ALA A 77 -9.18 25.99 4.58
C ALA A 77 -9.99 26.48 5.78
N PHE A 78 -10.74 25.59 6.40
CA PHE A 78 -11.67 25.89 7.49
C PHE A 78 -11.23 25.17 8.77
N LEU A 79 -11.01 25.94 9.84
CA LEU A 79 -10.68 25.44 11.17
C LEU A 79 -11.83 25.81 12.12
N ASP A 80 -12.42 24.83 12.81
CA ASP A 80 -13.59 25.02 13.68
C ASP A 80 -14.74 25.77 12.98
N GLY A 81 -14.95 25.50 11.69
CA GLY A 81 -15.97 26.14 10.85
C GLY A 81 -15.63 27.55 10.36
N ARG A 82 -14.47 28.10 10.69
CA ARG A 82 -14.01 29.44 10.27
C ARG A 82 -12.99 29.36 9.16
N LEU A 83 -13.12 30.22 8.13
CA LEU A 83 -12.12 30.30 7.07
C LEU A 83 -10.80 30.88 7.60
N VAL A 84 -9.74 30.09 7.58
CA VAL A 84 -8.39 30.47 8.04
C VAL A 84 -7.40 30.65 6.89
N GLY A 85 -7.77 30.26 5.67
CA GLY A 85 -6.98 30.55 4.49
C GLY A 85 -7.74 30.30 3.19
N VAL A 86 -7.31 30.96 2.12
CA VAL A 86 -7.85 30.81 0.78
C VAL A 86 -6.71 30.81 -0.24
N ALA A 87 -6.81 29.95 -1.25
CA ALA A 87 -5.98 30.00 -2.44
C ALA A 87 -6.87 29.90 -3.68
N ASN A 88 -6.54 30.68 -4.70
CA ASN A 88 -7.22 30.63 -5.99
C ASN A 88 -6.23 30.76 -7.15
N TYR A 89 -6.65 30.31 -8.33
CA TYR A 89 -5.94 30.58 -9.56
C TYR A 89 -6.87 31.11 -10.65
N GLU A 90 -6.33 31.91 -11.55
CA GLU A 90 -6.97 32.33 -12.80
C GLU A 90 -6.09 31.98 -14.00
N THR A 91 -6.65 31.37 -15.05
CA THR A 91 -5.89 31.03 -16.27
C THR A 91 -5.53 32.28 -17.06
N LEU A 92 -4.30 32.35 -17.55
CA LEU A 92 -3.82 33.45 -18.39
C LEU A 92 -4.23 33.24 -19.86
N ALA A 93 -3.72 34.08 -20.76
CA ALA A 93 -3.97 33.97 -22.20
C ALA A 93 -3.51 32.61 -22.77
N ASP A 94 -2.44 32.05 -22.22
CA ASP A 94 -2.03 30.66 -22.44
C ASP A 94 -2.82 29.75 -21.47
N PRO A 95 -3.67 28.84 -21.98
CA PRO A 95 -4.47 27.96 -21.14
C PRO A 95 -3.63 26.97 -20.31
N GLY A 96 -2.35 26.76 -20.64
CA GLY A 96 -1.42 25.95 -19.86
C GLY A 96 -0.86 26.67 -18.62
N ILE A 97 -1.10 27.98 -18.47
CA ILE A 97 -0.53 28.80 -17.40
C ILE A 97 -1.65 29.46 -16.58
N ALA A 98 -1.57 29.36 -15.26
CA ALA A 98 -2.48 30.08 -14.35
C ALA A 98 -1.73 30.92 -13.32
N GLU A 99 -2.22 32.12 -13.06
CA GLU A 99 -1.74 32.96 -11.96
C GLU A 99 -2.39 32.54 -10.65
N ILE A 100 -1.60 32.46 -9.56
CA ILE A 100 -2.07 32.04 -8.25
C ILE A 100 -2.05 33.17 -7.22
N ALA A 101 -3.01 33.10 -6.30
CA ALA A 101 -3.07 33.95 -5.12
C ALA A 101 -3.32 33.11 -3.86
N LEU A 102 -2.71 33.52 -2.75
CA LEU A 102 -2.82 32.85 -1.46
C LEU A 102 -2.97 33.88 -0.33
N ALA A 103 -3.89 33.64 0.59
CA ALA A 103 -4.12 34.44 1.79
C ALA A 103 -4.34 33.52 2.99
N VAL A 104 -3.64 33.77 4.10
CA VAL A 104 -3.73 32.96 5.34
C VAL A 104 -3.85 33.88 6.55
N ASP A 105 -4.80 33.55 7.42
CA ASP A 105 -5.05 34.22 8.69
C ASP A 105 -3.80 34.22 9.57
N ALA A 106 -3.50 35.34 10.23
CA ALA A 106 -2.31 35.51 11.06
C ALA A 106 -2.16 34.44 12.15
N THR A 107 -3.28 33.96 12.72
CA THR A 107 -3.31 32.98 13.81
C THR A 107 -3.01 31.56 13.36
N ALA A 108 -3.14 31.27 12.06
CA ALA A 108 -2.86 29.96 11.47
C ALA A 108 -1.58 29.97 10.58
N ARG A 109 -0.78 31.05 10.66
CA ARG A 109 0.48 31.14 9.91
C ARG A 109 1.51 30.19 10.51
N ALA A 110 2.28 29.55 9.63
CA ALA A 110 3.30 28.55 9.94
C ALA A 110 2.78 27.18 10.42
N GLU A 111 1.48 26.93 10.33
CA GLU A 111 0.88 25.62 10.67
C GLU A 111 0.64 24.73 9.43
N GLY A 112 1.07 25.18 8.25
CA GLY A 112 0.96 24.42 6.99
C GLY A 112 -0.31 24.68 6.17
N VAL A 113 -1.21 25.58 6.59
CA VAL A 113 -2.44 25.95 5.86
C VAL A 113 -2.14 26.37 4.41
N GLY A 114 -1.19 27.28 4.21
CA GLY A 114 -0.82 27.75 2.88
C GLY A 114 -0.29 26.64 1.96
N THR A 115 0.44 25.69 2.55
CA THR A 115 1.00 24.55 1.83
C THR A 115 -0.11 23.58 1.40
N LEU A 116 -1.04 23.25 2.29
CA LEU A 116 -2.20 22.39 1.98
C LEU A 116 -3.07 22.98 0.87
N LEU A 117 -3.32 24.29 0.93
CA LEU A 117 -4.10 24.98 -0.11
C LEU A 117 -3.37 24.98 -1.46
N LEU A 118 -2.05 25.17 -1.47
CA LEU A 118 -1.26 25.10 -2.69
C LEU A 118 -1.20 23.68 -3.26
N GLU A 119 -1.08 22.65 -2.43
CA GLU A 119 -1.19 21.23 -2.84
C GLU A 119 -2.54 20.97 -3.53
N GLN A 120 -3.64 21.47 -2.96
CA GLN A 120 -4.97 21.32 -3.56
C GLN A 120 -5.12 22.08 -4.90
N LEU A 121 -4.56 23.29 -5.01
CA LEU A 121 -4.55 24.01 -6.28
C LEU A 121 -3.71 23.31 -7.34
N VAL A 122 -2.55 22.75 -6.98
CA VAL A 122 -1.68 22.00 -7.89
C VAL A 122 -2.40 20.76 -8.41
N SER A 123 -3.07 20.01 -7.54
CA SER A 123 -3.89 18.86 -7.96
C SER A 123 -5.01 19.29 -8.91
N THR A 124 -5.72 20.37 -8.57
CA THR A 124 -6.83 20.88 -9.40
C THR A 124 -6.34 21.38 -10.76
N ALA A 125 -5.18 22.05 -10.79
CA ALA A 125 -4.58 22.60 -12.00
C ALA A 125 -4.10 21.48 -12.94
N ARG A 126 -3.41 20.46 -12.41
CA ARG A 126 -2.97 19.28 -13.18
C ARG A 126 -4.12 18.53 -13.82
N ALA A 127 -5.20 18.31 -13.07
CA ALA A 127 -6.40 17.64 -13.57
C ALA A 127 -7.05 18.39 -14.75
N ARG A 128 -6.71 19.67 -14.96
CA ARG A 128 -7.24 20.53 -16.02
C ARG A 128 -6.22 20.83 -17.12
N GLY A 129 -5.09 20.14 -17.14
CA GLY A 129 -4.06 20.34 -18.16
C GLY A 129 -3.23 21.61 -18.00
N ILE A 130 -3.32 22.30 -16.86
CA ILE A 130 -2.41 23.40 -16.52
C ILE A 130 -1.06 22.77 -16.18
N ASN A 131 0.01 23.25 -16.81
CA ASN A 131 1.37 22.75 -16.61
C ASN A 131 2.24 23.72 -15.80
N ARG A 132 1.82 24.99 -15.64
CA ARG A 132 2.59 26.03 -14.94
C ARG A 132 1.71 26.91 -14.08
N LEU A 133 2.19 27.21 -12.86
CA LEU A 133 1.59 28.21 -11.97
C LEU A 133 2.52 29.41 -11.83
N LEU A 134 2.00 30.61 -12.09
CA LEU A 134 2.70 31.88 -11.92
C LEU A 134 2.28 32.51 -10.59
N ALA A 135 3.24 32.86 -9.74
CA ALA A 135 3.00 33.65 -8.54
C ALA A 135 3.79 34.96 -8.64
N VAL A 136 3.09 36.10 -8.53
CA VAL A 136 3.73 37.41 -8.36
C VAL A 136 3.77 37.72 -6.86
N VAL A 137 4.98 37.84 -6.33
CA VAL A 137 5.22 37.93 -4.89
C VAL A 137 6.13 39.11 -4.57
N SER A 138 5.77 39.95 -3.61
CA SER A 138 6.68 41.03 -3.15
C SER A 138 8.00 40.43 -2.67
N ALA A 139 9.13 41.05 -3.04
CA ALA A 139 10.46 40.64 -2.59
C ALA A 139 10.60 40.68 -1.05
N GLU A 140 9.76 41.46 -0.37
CA GLU A 140 9.71 41.53 1.10
C GLU A 140 8.92 40.38 1.73
N ASN A 141 8.10 39.65 0.96
CA ASN A 141 7.31 38.53 1.44
C ASN A 141 8.15 37.24 1.58
N THR A 142 9.15 37.29 2.45
CA THR A 142 10.08 36.18 2.71
C THR A 142 9.38 34.87 3.07
N ARG A 143 8.17 34.94 3.65
CA ARG A 143 7.35 33.76 3.99
C ARG A 143 6.79 33.08 2.75
N MET A 144 6.15 33.83 1.85
CA MET A 144 5.62 33.27 0.60
C MET A 144 6.76 32.76 -0.31
N LEU A 145 7.86 33.50 -0.39
CA LEU A 145 9.05 33.08 -1.13
C LEU A 145 9.63 31.77 -0.60
N ARG A 146 9.64 31.57 0.73
CA ARG A 146 10.07 30.32 1.35
C ARG A 146 9.07 29.19 1.11
N LEU A 147 7.77 29.44 1.24
CA LEU A 147 6.72 28.45 0.97
C LEU A 147 6.86 27.88 -0.45
N LEU A 148 7.01 28.75 -1.45
CA LEU A 148 7.18 28.33 -2.84
C LEU A 148 8.48 27.57 -3.05
N ARG A 149 9.59 28.05 -2.47
CA ARG A 149 10.92 27.40 -2.53
C ARG A 149 10.90 25.99 -1.95
N ASP A 150 10.32 25.86 -0.77
CA ASP A 150 10.29 24.60 -0.03
C ASP A 150 9.18 23.69 -0.56
N PHE A 151 8.29 24.16 -1.44
CA PHE A 151 7.14 23.41 -1.92
C PHE A 151 7.52 22.07 -2.57
N GLY A 152 8.68 22.03 -3.24
CA GLY A 152 9.29 20.83 -3.81
C GLY A 152 9.15 20.71 -5.33
N LEU A 153 8.35 21.57 -5.96
CA LEU A 153 8.25 21.65 -7.42
C LEU A 153 9.44 22.42 -8.04
N PRO A 154 9.87 22.06 -9.26
CA PRO A 154 10.82 22.87 -10.02
C PRO A 154 10.27 24.29 -10.21
N MET A 155 11.12 25.29 -10.00
CA MET A 155 10.70 26.68 -10.17
C MET A 155 11.78 27.56 -10.79
N THR A 156 11.34 28.58 -11.52
CA THR A 156 12.17 29.71 -11.93
C THR A 156 11.67 30.99 -11.28
N SER A 157 12.58 31.95 -11.06
CA SER A 157 12.22 33.23 -10.46
C SER A 157 13.00 34.38 -11.08
N THR A 158 12.37 35.56 -11.19
CA THR A 158 13.04 36.78 -11.64
C THR A 158 14.05 37.28 -10.61
N ALA A 159 15.21 37.75 -11.07
CA ALA A 159 16.36 38.06 -10.22
C ALA A 159 16.36 39.47 -9.60
N GLN A 160 15.59 40.43 -10.12
CA GLN A 160 15.64 41.85 -9.75
C GLN A 160 14.23 42.48 -9.71
N GLY A 161 14.00 43.43 -8.81
CA GLY A 161 12.75 44.19 -8.68
C GLY A 161 12.11 44.12 -7.28
N PRO A 162 11.14 45.02 -6.99
CA PRO A 162 10.33 44.97 -5.76
C PRO A 162 9.36 43.77 -5.75
N GLU A 163 9.11 43.20 -6.92
CA GLU A 163 8.25 42.04 -7.15
C GLU A 163 9.07 40.90 -7.77
N ARG A 164 8.70 39.67 -7.43
CA ARG A 164 9.29 38.43 -7.91
C ARG A 164 8.21 37.65 -8.62
N GLU A 165 8.42 37.40 -9.90
CA GLU A 165 7.62 36.42 -10.63
C GLU A 165 8.27 35.06 -10.38
N ILE A 166 7.46 34.11 -9.89
CA ILE A 166 7.87 32.73 -9.65
C ILE A 166 6.99 31.82 -10.49
N VAL A 167 7.61 31.02 -11.33
CA VAL A 167 6.92 30.03 -12.14
C VAL A 167 7.20 28.66 -11.55
N LEU A 168 6.17 27.99 -11.05
CA LEU A 168 6.21 26.59 -10.66
C LEU A 168 5.88 25.72 -11.88
N GLN A 169 6.73 24.74 -12.18
CA GLN A 169 6.44 23.70 -13.17
C GLN A 169 5.70 22.55 -12.47
N LEU A 170 4.58 22.11 -13.06
CA LEU A 170 3.71 21.11 -12.46
C LEU A 170 4.02 19.68 -12.92
N ASP A 171 4.98 19.47 -13.82
CA ASP A 171 5.52 18.15 -14.12
C ASP A 171 6.18 17.58 -12.86
N GLY A 172 5.69 16.42 -12.42
CA GLY A 172 6.09 15.81 -11.15
C GLY A 172 7.56 15.39 -11.15
N GLY A 173 8.30 15.79 -10.12
CA GLY A 173 9.63 15.25 -9.82
C GLY A 173 9.64 14.57 -8.45
N GLU A 174 10.54 13.59 -8.26
CA GLU A 174 10.68 12.82 -7.01
C GLU A 174 10.81 13.72 -5.77
N ARG A 175 11.50 14.86 -5.91
CA ARG A 175 11.68 15.85 -4.84
C ARG A 175 10.36 16.42 -4.30
N TYR A 176 9.36 16.65 -5.16
CA TYR A 176 8.04 17.11 -4.71
C TYR A 176 7.36 16.05 -3.85
N LEU A 177 7.44 14.79 -4.29
CA LEU A 177 6.83 13.64 -3.61
C LEU A 177 7.45 13.42 -2.23
N GLU A 178 8.77 13.44 -2.13
CA GLU A 178 9.49 13.32 -0.86
C GLU A 178 9.12 14.42 0.14
N THR A 179 8.98 15.65 -0.38
CA THR A 179 8.63 16.82 0.43
C THR A 179 7.21 16.70 0.98
N VAL A 180 6.24 16.31 0.15
CA VAL A 180 4.85 16.07 0.56
C VAL A 180 4.79 14.96 1.61
N ALA A 181 5.46 13.83 1.36
CA ALA A 181 5.50 12.69 2.30
C ALA A 181 6.10 13.09 3.65
N THR A 182 7.16 13.89 3.66
CA THR A 182 7.78 14.39 4.91
C THR A 182 6.83 15.26 5.72
N ARG A 183 6.12 16.18 5.06
CA ARG A 183 5.12 17.03 5.73
C ARG A 183 3.95 16.23 6.27
N GLU A 184 3.52 15.23 5.51
CA GLU A 184 2.48 14.32 5.94
C GLU A 184 2.88 13.59 7.20
N ARG A 185 4.08 13.00 7.23
CA ARG A 185 4.60 12.29 8.40
C ARG A 185 4.59 13.16 9.65
N VAL A 186 5.09 14.40 9.56
CA VAL A 186 5.12 15.33 10.69
C VAL A 186 3.71 15.61 11.23
N ALA A 187 2.77 15.91 10.34
CA ALA A 187 1.40 16.22 10.69
C ALA A 187 0.66 14.99 11.28
N GLU A 188 0.84 13.82 10.67
CA GLU A 188 0.21 12.57 11.09
C GLU A 188 0.70 12.14 12.48
N VAL A 189 2.02 12.13 12.70
CA VAL A 189 2.62 11.82 14.00
C VAL A 189 2.10 12.77 15.08
N ALA A 190 2.08 14.08 14.82
CA ALA A 190 1.57 15.05 15.77
C ALA A 190 0.11 14.77 16.17
N SER A 191 -0.73 14.39 15.20
CA SER A 191 -2.14 14.06 15.48
C SER A 191 -2.31 12.74 16.23
N LEU A 192 -1.46 11.73 15.95
CA LEU A 192 -1.50 10.42 16.60
C LEU A 192 -0.98 10.46 18.03
N ARG A 193 -0.21 11.48 18.44
CA ARG A 193 0.18 11.66 19.86
C ARG A 193 -1.02 11.71 20.80
N HIS A 194 -2.13 12.30 20.37
CA HIS A 194 -3.37 12.31 21.17
C HIS A 194 -3.99 10.92 21.34
N VAL A 195 -3.66 9.96 20.48
CA VAL A 195 -4.11 8.57 20.54
C VAL A 195 -3.12 7.70 21.29
N LEU A 196 -1.82 7.83 20.99
CA LEU A 196 -0.77 6.91 21.42
C LEU A 196 0.02 7.40 22.63
N GLU A 197 0.12 8.70 22.86
CA GLU A 197 0.86 9.32 23.97
C GLU A 197 0.02 10.37 24.73
N PRO A 198 -1.26 10.09 25.06
CA PRO A 198 -2.10 11.09 25.71
C PRO A 198 -1.63 11.40 27.13
N ALA A 199 -1.61 12.68 27.51
CA ALA A 199 -1.34 13.10 28.89
C ALA A 199 -2.56 12.93 29.83
N SER A 200 -3.74 12.65 29.25
CA SER A 200 -4.94 12.33 30.02
C SER A 200 -5.98 11.52 29.25
N ILE A 201 -6.65 10.62 29.97
CA ILE A 201 -7.65 9.69 29.42
C ILE A 201 -8.94 9.77 30.24
N ALA A 202 -10.08 9.81 29.57
CA ALA A 202 -11.40 9.59 30.19
C ALA A 202 -12.05 8.29 29.67
N VAL A 203 -12.48 7.42 30.58
CA VAL A 203 -13.22 6.20 30.23
C VAL A 203 -14.73 6.45 30.37
N ILE A 204 -15.42 6.57 29.23
CA ILE A 204 -16.86 6.83 29.13
C ILE A 204 -17.59 5.49 29.05
N GLY A 205 -18.44 5.23 30.04
CA GLY A 205 -19.03 3.90 30.24
C GLY A 205 -18.26 3.03 31.24
N ALA A 206 -17.33 3.62 32.01
CA ALA A 206 -16.73 2.97 33.18
C ALA A 206 -17.85 2.41 34.10
N SER A 207 -17.66 1.23 34.69
CA SER A 207 -18.71 0.59 35.49
C SER A 207 -18.19 -0.09 36.75
N ARG A 208 -19.06 -0.25 37.75
CA ARG A 208 -18.83 -1.14 38.91
C ARG A 208 -19.01 -2.62 38.57
N ARG A 209 -19.60 -2.95 37.41
CA ARG A 209 -19.79 -4.32 36.96
C ARG A 209 -18.49 -4.84 36.35
N GLU A 210 -17.86 -5.80 37.01
CA GLU A 210 -16.60 -6.42 36.59
C GLU A 210 -16.69 -7.05 35.19
N SER A 211 -17.86 -7.56 34.80
CA SER A 211 -18.10 -8.14 33.48
C SER A 211 -18.28 -7.11 32.34
N SER A 212 -18.24 -5.81 32.63
CA SER A 212 -18.44 -4.77 31.60
C SER A 212 -17.12 -4.34 30.97
N VAL A 213 -17.17 -4.01 29.68
CA VAL A 213 -16.01 -3.57 28.91
C VAL A 213 -15.38 -2.30 29.48
N GLY A 214 -16.19 -1.29 29.85
CA GLY A 214 -15.68 -0.06 30.46
C GLY A 214 -15.02 -0.27 31.82
N HIS A 215 -15.40 -1.32 32.57
CA HIS A 215 -14.68 -1.71 33.78
C HIS A 215 -13.30 -2.30 33.44
N ALA A 216 -13.25 -3.25 32.51
CA ALA A 216 -12.01 -3.89 32.08
C ALA A 216 -10.98 -2.88 31.53
N VAL A 217 -11.43 -1.93 30.70
CA VAL A 217 -10.57 -0.85 30.19
C VAL A 217 -9.98 -0.01 31.33
N LEU A 218 -10.80 0.41 32.28
CA LEU A 218 -10.33 1.22 33.41
C LEU A 218 -9.36 0.43 34.29
N ALA A 219 -9.64 -0.86 34.54
CA ALA A 219 -8.76 -1.75 35.30
C ALA A 219 -7.40 -1.91 34.62
N ASN A 220 -7.38 -2.16 33.31
CA ASN A 220 -6.16 -2.35 32.53
C ASN A 220 -5.28 -1.09 32.49
N LEU A 221 -5.87 0.12 32.41
CA LEU A 221 -5.13 1.38 32.52
C LEU A 221 -4.46 1.55 33.89
N ILE A 222 -5.15 1.14 34.96
CA ILE A 222 -4.62 1.20 36.33
C ILE A 222 -3.50 0.15 36.52
N GLU A 223 -3.73 -1.09 36.07
CA GLU A 223 -2.76 -2.19 36.20
C GLU A 223 -1.48 -1.94 35.40
N ALA A 224 -1.60 -1.39 34.19
CA ALA A 224 -0.44 -0.97 33.39
C ALA A 224 0.34 0.17 34.06
N GLY A 225 -0.29 0.93 34.94
CA GLY A 225 0.30 2.08 35.62
C GLY A 225 0.42 3.30 34.72
N PHE A 226 -0.67 3.62 34.00
CA PHE A 226 -0.75 4.81 33.13
C PHE A 226 -0.23 6.06 33.85
N THR A 227 0.68 6.78 33.20
CA THR A 227 1.45 7.87 33.82
C THR A 227 0.71 9.22 33.80
N GLY A 228 -0.29 9.37 32.91
CA GLY A 228 -1.11 10.57 32.79
C GLY A 228 -2.29 10.61 33.77
N ALA A 229 -3.15 11.62 33.65
CA ALA A 229 -4.37 11.68 34.47
C ALA A 229 -5.48 10.80 33.91
N LEU A 230 -6.14 10.06 34.80
CA LEU A 230 -7.21 9.13 34.47
C LEU A 230 -8.55 9.62 35.06
N PHE A 231 -9.58 9.65 34.22
CA PHE A 231 -10.94 10.03 34.59
C PHE A 231 -11.94 8.92 34.27
N ALA A 232 -13.01 8.82 35.06
CA ALA A 232 -14.13 7.92 34.82
C ALA A 232 -15.41 8.71 34.57
N VAL A 233 -16.23 8.28 33.60
CA VAL A 233 -17.54 8.87 33.32
C VAL A 233 -18.63 7.80 33.43
N ASN A 234 -19.53 7.99 34.39
CA ASN A 234 -20.71 7.17 34.66
C ASN A 234 -21.77 8.00 35.41
N PRO A 235 -23.03 8.06 34.94
CA PRO A 235 -24.09 8.87 35.56
C PRO A 235 -24.59 8.35 36.92
N HIS A 236 -24.20 7.15 37.34
CA HIS A 236 -24.74 6.46 38.51
C HIS A 236 -23.67 6.05 39.53
N ALA A 237 -22.45 6.57 39.41
CA ALA A 237 -21.36 6.27 40.32
C ALA A 237 -20.52 7.52 40.61
N GLU A 238 -20.15 7.71 41.88
CA GLU A 238 -19.23 8.76 42.31
C GLU A 238 -17.76 8.32 42.22
N ARG A 239 -17.50 7.01 42.36
CA ARG A 239 -16.15 6.41 42.23
C ARG A 239 -16.22 5.01 41.64
N ILE A 240 -15.21 4.66 40.83
CA ILE A 240 -15.04 3.33 40.22
C ILE A 240 -13.54 3.00 40.25
N LEU A 241 -13.16 1.82 40.79
CA LEU A 241 -11.76 1.39 40.93
C LEU A 241 -10.85 2.44 41.58
N GLY A 242 -11.39 3.18 42.55
CA GLY A 242 -10.67 4.26 43.23
C GLY A 242 -10.57 5.58 42.45
N ILE A 243 -10.97 5.64 41.18
CA ILE A 243 -10.98 6.86 40.35
C ILE A 243 -12.28 7.64 40.60
N GLU A 244 -12.18 8.97 40.71
CA GLU A 244 -13.34 9.85 40.82
C GLU A 244 -14.13 9.83 39.50
N CYS A 245 -15.45 9.70 39.63
CA CYS A 245 -16.34 9.52 38.51
C CYS A 245 -17.28 10.72 38.38
N ARG A 246 -17.48 11.17 37.14
CA ARG A 246 -18.40 12.27 36.79
C ARG A 246 -19.55 11.75 35.94
N PRO A 247 -20.73 12.41 35.99
CA PRO A 247 -21.88 11.93 35.24
C PRO A 247 -21.75 12.18 33.73
N SER A 248 -21.04 13.23 33.32
CA SER A 248 -20.76 13.53 31.91
C SER A 248 -19.31 13.98 31.68
N VAL A 249 -18.89 14.02 30.41
CA VAL A 249 -17.59 14.55 29.98
C VAL A 249 -17.47 16.06 30.27
N ALA A 250 -18.60 16.78 30.23
CA ALA A 250 -18.63 18.22 30.52
C ALA A 250 -18.26 18.53 31.98
N ASP A 251 -18.58 17.61 32.91
CA ASP A 251 -18.32 17.78 34.34
C ASP A 251 -16.89 17.40 34.76
N LEU A 252 -16.05 16.99 33.81
CA LEU A 252 -14.65 16.66 34.07
C LEU A 252 -13.85 17.93 34.44
N PRO A 253 -12.93 17.84 35.41
CA PRO A 253 -12.17 18.99 35.91
C PRO A 253 -11.26 19.62 34.85
N ARG A 254 -10.89 18.87 33.82
CA ARG A 254 -10.17 19.34 32.63
C ARG A 254 -10.62 18.54 31.41
N THR A 255 -10.42 19.10 30.23
CA THR A 255 -10.63 18.37 28.97
C THR A 255 -9.60 17.24 28.87
N PRO A 256 -10.02 15.97 28.70
CA PRO A 256 -9.10 14.88 28.43
C PRO A 256 -8.55 14.97 27.00
N GLU A 257 -7.33 14.49 26.77
CA GLU A 257 -6.76 14.42 25.42
C GLU A 257 -7.35 13.25 24.62
N LEU A 258 -7.56 12.12 25.30
CA LEU A 258 -8.17 10.90 24.76
C LEU A 258 -9.43 10.54 25.54
N ALA A 259 -10.51 10.19 24.84
CA ALA A 259 -11.68 9.55 25.45
C ALA A 259 -11.85 8.11 24.92
N VAL A 260 -12.07 7.15 25.83
CA VAL A 260 -12.38 5.76 25.48
C VAL A 260 -13.87 5.54 25.70
N VAL A 261 -14.61 5.28 24.62
CA VAL A 261 -16.07 5.17 24.60
C VAL A 261 -16.47 3.69 24.61
N ALA A 262 -17.05 3.26 25.72
CA ALA A 262 -17.54 1.90 25.97
C ALA A 262 -19.01 1.90 26.47
N VAL A 263 -19.83 2.77 25.90
CA VAL A 263 -21.28 2.87 26.17
C VAL A 263 -22.10 2.07 25.15
N PRO A 264 -23.38 1.75 25.40
CA PRO A 264 -24.24 1.11 24.40
C PRO A 264 -24.33 1.90 23.09
N ALA A 265 -24.48 1.21 21.95
CA ALA A 265 -24.42 1.81 20.60
C ALA A 265 -25.27 3.09 20.41
N PRO A 266 -26.54 3.17 20.88
CA PRO A 266 -27.35 4.38 20.70
C PRO A 266 -26.82 5.63 21.42
N ALA A 267 -25.94 5.47 22.42
CA ALA A 267 -25.37 6.57 23.18
C ALA A 267 -23.99 7.02 22.66
N VAL A 268 -23.42 6.32 21.66
CA VAL A 268 -22.08 6.61 21.16
C VAL A 268 -22.02 7.98 20.47
N ALA A 269 -23.00 8.28 19.62
CA ALA A 269 -23.05 9.56 18.90
C ALA A 269 -23.09 10.77 19.85
N ASP A 270 -23.91 10.70 20.90
CA ASP A 270 -24.01 11.76 21.91
C ASP A 270 -22.71 11.90 22.71
N ALA A 271 -22.09 10.77 23.10
CA ALA A 271 -20.81 10.80 23.80
C ALA A 271 -19.69 11.43 22.97
N VAL A 272 -19.64 11.17 21.65
CA VAL A 272 -18.67 11.77 20.73
C VAL A 272 -18.94 13.26 20.52
N GLU A 273 -20.20 13.67 20.39
CA GLU A 273 -20.60 15.09 20.32
C GLU A 273 -20.18 15.85 21.59
N ASP A 274 -20.40 15.28 22.78
CA ASP A 274 -19.98 15.85 24.07
C ASP A 274 -18.46 15.98 24.17
N CYS A 275 -17.72 14.95 23.71
CA CYS A 275 -16.26 15.01 23.61
C CYS A 275 -15.81 16.17 22.72
N GLY A 276 -16.42 16.31 21.54
CA GLY A 276 -16.13 17.40 20.60
C GLY A 276 -16.40 18.78 21.20
N ARG A 277 -17.54 18.97 21.86
CA ARG A 277 -17.87 20.23 22.57
C ARG A 277 -16.89 20.57 23.68
N ARG A 278 -16.37 19.56 24.38
CA ARG A 278 -15.37 19.75 25.43
C ARG A 278 -13.96 20.01 24.88
N GLY A 279 -13.73 19.75 23.59
CA GLY A 279 -12.44 19.94 22.91
C GLY A 279 -11.51 18.73 22.97
N VAL A 280 -12.05 17.53 23.17
CA VAL A 280 -11.27 16.28 23.13
C VAL A 280 -10.72 16.10 21.71
N ARG A 281 -9.44 15.73 21.60
CA ARG A 281 -8.74 15.62 20.31
C ARG A 281 -8.79 14.23 19.69
N ALA A 282 -8.91 13.19 20.51
CA ALA A 282 -8.97 11.82 20.03
C ALA A 282 -9.98 10.97 20.81
N VAL A 283 -10.62 10.02 20.12
CA VAL A 283 -11.57 9.07 20.70
C VAL A 283 -11.26 7.65 20.25
N VAL A 284 -11.28 6.72 21.19
CA VAL A 284 -11.28 5.27 20.93
C VAL A 284 -12.71 4.76 21.15
N ILE A 285 -13.38 4.33 20.09
CA ILE A 285 -14.73 3.79 20.17
C ILE A 285 -14.64 2.27 20.23
N ILE A 286 -14.86 1.70 21.41
CA ILE A 286 -14.84 0.25 21.62
C ILE A 286 -16.14 -0.38 21.11
N THR A 287 -17.24 0.32 21.30
CA THR A 287 -18.60 -0.16 21.00
C THR A 287 -18.77 -0.58 19.54
N ALA A 288 -19.41 -1.73 19.33
CA ALA A 288 -19.76 -2.27 18.02
C ALA A 288 -21.25 -2.09 17.70
N GLY A 289 -21.64 -2.36 16.46
CA GLY A 289 -23.05 -2.45 16.06
C GLY A 289 -23.78 -1.11 16.02
N LEU A 290 -23.09 -0.04 15.60
CA LEU A 290 -23.71 1.25 15.35
C LEU A 290 -24.71 1.13 14.20
N SER A 291 -25.86 1.79 14.32
CA SER A 291 -26.78 1.93 13.19
C SER A 291 -26.19 2.88 12.13
N PRO A 292 -26.69 2.87 10.88
CA PRO A 292 -26.27 3.86 9.89
C PRO A 292 -26.47 5.31 10.34
N ASP A 293 -27.57 5.61 11.06
CA ASP A 293 -27.83 6.94 11.63
C ASP A 293 -26.80 7.32 12.71
N ASP A 294 -26.49 6.40 13.63
CA ASP A 294 -25.46 6.63 14.65
C ASP A 294 -24.09 6.86 14.00
N THR A 295 -23.78 6.11 12.94
CA THR A 295 -22.54 6.24 12.17
C THR A 295 -22.44 7.62 11.54
N ASP A 296 -23.47 8.09 10.85
CA ASP A 296 -23.50 9.39 10.22
C ASP A 296 -23.37 10.53 11.25
N ARG A 297 -24.02 10.39 12.41
CA ARG A 297 -23.91 11.34 13.51
C ARG A 297 -22.50 11.38 14.11
N VAL A 298 -21.89 10.22 14.35
CA VAL A 298 -20.49 10.11 14.82
C VAL A 298 -19.55 10.78 13.82
N LEU A 299 -19.60 10.40 12.55
CA LEU A 299 -18.72 10.96 11.51
C LEU A 299 -18.94 12.47 11.34
N THR A 300 -20.17 12.94 11.50
CA THR A 300 -20.48 14.38 11.46
C THR A 300 -19.86 15.13 12.63
N ALA A 301 -19.94 14.60 13.86
CA ALA A 301 -19.28 15.20 15.01
C ALA A 301 -17.75 15.19 14.86
N VAL A 302 -17.18 14.07 14.39
CA VAL A 302 -15.75 13.90 14.12
C VAL A 302 -15.25 14.95 13.12
N ARG A 303 -15.97 15.15 12.01
CA ARG A 303 -15.65 16.17 11.01
C ARG A 303 -15.78 17.59 11.57
N ARG A 304 -16.85 17.86 12.32
CA ARG A 304 -17.14 19.19 12.89
C ARG A 304 -16.07 19.66 13.87
N TYR A 305 -15.61 18.76 14.74
CA TYR A 305 -14.71 19.08 15.84
C TYR A 305 -13.25 18.69 15.58
N GLY A 306 -12.95 18.09 14.43
CA GLY A 306 -11.59 17.69 14.06
C GLY A 306 -11.02 16.60 14.96
N ILE A 307 -11.84 15.63 15.37
CA ILE A 307 -11.46 14.54 16.28
C ILE A 307 -10.74 13.44 15.49
N ARG A 308 -9.69 12.83 16.05
CA ARG A 308 -9.13 11.57 15.53
C ARG A 308 -9.85 10.36 16.13
N VAL A 309 -10.14 9.34 15.34
CA VAL A 309 -10.92 8.17 15.81
C VAL A 309 -10.22 6.85 15.56
N VAL A 310 -10.11 6.03 16.61
CA VAL A 310 -9.81 4.60 16.53
C VAL A 310 -11.10 3.83 16.76
N GLY A 311 -11.39 2.84 15.92
CA GLY A 311 -12.66 2.10 15.93
C GLY A 311 -13.68 2.65 14.92
N PRO A 312 -15.00 2.42 15.14
CA PRO A 312 -15.62 1.67 16.23
C PRO A 312 -15.32 0.16 16.18
N ASN A 313 -15.97 -0.62 17.05
CA ASN A 313 -15.87 -2.08 17.05
C ASN A 313 -14.44 -2.59 17.18
N CYS A 314 -13.71 -2.08 18.18
CA CYS A 314 -12.30 -2.38 18.34
C CYS A 314 -11.96 -2.85 19.76
N ILE A 315 -10.77 -3.42 19.94
CA ILE A 315 -10.25 -3.82 21.26
C ILE A 315 -9.71 -2.63 22.05
N GLY A 316 -9.26 -1.58 21.35
CA GLY A 316 -8.64 -0.39 21.92
C GLY A 316 -7.19 -0.20 21.52
N VAL A 317 -6.44 0.52 22.36
CA VAL A 317 -5.07 0.97 22.08
C VAL A 317 -4.13 0.68 23.25
N VAL A 318 -2.91 0.26 22.94
CA VAL A 318 -1.80 0.06 23.90
C VAL A 318 -0.58 0.88 23.47
N ASN A 319 0.09 1.52 24.43
CA ASN A 319 1.45 2.01 24.30
C ASN A 319 2.25 1.61 25.54
N THR A 320 3.32 0.82 25.34
CA THR A 320 4.14 0.25 26.42
C THR A 320 5.33 1.12 26.80
N ASP A 321 5.45 2.34 26.26
CA ASP A 321 6.49 3.27 26.67
C ASP A 321 6.46 3.49 28.20
N PRO A 322 7.58 3.34 28.92
CA PRO A 322 7.63 3.56 30.37
C PRO A 322 7.16 4.95 30.82
N ASN A 323 7.19 5.95 29.94
CA ASN A 323 6.68 7.31 30.17
C ASN A 323 5.18 7.45 29.89
N VAL A 324 4.54 6.45 29.26
CA VAL A 324 3.11 6.47 28.91
C VAL A 324 2.34 5.36 29.66
N ARG A 325 2.77 4.10 29.51
CA ARG A 325 2.20 2.90 30.15
C ARG A 325 0.68 2.78 29.99
N MET A 326 0.20 2.95 28.76
CA MET A 326 -1.22 2.97 28.45
C MET A 326 -1.67 1.58 27.97
N ASN A 327 -2.63 0.98 28.67
CA ASN A 327 -3.39 -0.17 28.18
C ASN A 327 -4.89 0.17 28.17
N ALA A 328 -5.33 0.91 27.16
CA ALA A 328 -6.73 1.33 26.96
C ALA A 328 -7.53 0.25 26.21
N THR A 329 -7.40 -1.01 26.64
CA THR A 329 -8.07 -2.17 26.03
C THR A 329 -8.84 -2.99 27.05
N PHE A 330 -9.64 -3.94 26.58
CA PHE A 330 -10.23 -4.99 27.43
C PHE A 330 -9.57 -6.36 27.21
N LEU A 331 -8.28 -6.38 26.84
CA LEU A 331 -7.49 -7.62 26.81
C LEU A 331 -7.41 -8.23 28.21
N ARG A 332 -7.42 -9.56 28.29
CA ARG A 332 -7.33 -10.29 29.57
C ARG A 332 -5.92 -10.32 30.13
N SER A 333 -4.93 -10.44 29.26
CA SER A 333 -3.52 -10.63 29.63
C SER A 333 -2.80 -9.29 29.62
N ALA A 334 -1.87 -9.11 30.57
CA ALA A 334 -0.95 -7.99 30.56
C ALA A 334 -0.15 -7.98 29.25
N VAL A 335 0.09 -6.78 28.73
CA VAL A 335 0.82 -6.58 27.47
C VAL A 335 2.27 -6.25 27.78
N ALA A 336 3.18 -7.15 27.43
CA ALA A 336 4.61 -6.97 27.66
C ALA A 336 5.18 -5.89 26.74
N GLY A 337 6.01 -5.01 27.31
CA GLY A 337 6.73 -4.00 26.53
C GLY A 337 7.83 -4.61 25.67
N GLY A 338 7.98 -4.10 24.46
CA GLY A 338 9.02 -4.48 23.50
C GLY A 338 9.05 -3.54 22.31
N ASP A 339 9.40 -4.07 21.14
CA ASP A 339 9.73 -3.30 19.94
C ASP A 339 8.89 -3.65 18.71
N ILE A 340 7.81 -4.41 18.89
CA ILE A 340 6.89 -4.80 17.83
C ILE A 340 5.67 -3.86 17.84
N GLY A 341 5.48 -3.11 16.76
CA GLY A 341 4.26 -2.33 16.53
C GLY A 341 3.19 -3.20 15.88
N VAL A 342 1.96 -3.19 16.40
CA VAL A 342 0.86 -4.01 15.90
C VAL A 342 -0.33 -3.14 15.51
N MET A 343 -0.85 -3.32 14.30
CA MET A 343 -2.11 -2.75 13.84
C MET A 343 -3.01 -3.85 13.27
N THR A 344 -4.24 -3.92 13.76
CA THR A 344 -5.19 -4.96 13.35
C THR A 344 -6.61 -4.41 13.21
N GLN A 345 -7.30 -4.81 12.15
CA GLN A 345 -8.73 -4.54 11.99
C GLN A 345 -9.62 -5.59 12.67
N SER A 346 -9.09 -6.77 12.96
CA SER A 346 -9.84 -7.83 13.63
C SER A 346 -9.53 -7.86 15.13
N GLY A 347 -10.58 -7.74 15.95
CA GLY A 347 -10.44 -7.85 17.40
C GLY A 347 -10.04 -9.24 17.87
N GLY A 348 -10.56 -10.30 17.24
CA GLY A 348 -10.17 -11.68 17.53
C GLY A 348 -8.69 -11.95 17.23
N VAL A 349 -8.20 -11.41 16.10
CA VAL A 349 -6.77 -11.49 15.76
C VAL A 349 -5.93 -10.67 16.74
N ALA A 350 -6.40 -9.50 17.19
CA ALA A 350 -5.69 -8.70 18.20
C ALA A 350 -5.45 -9.48 19.49
N ILE A 351 -6.49 -10.17 19.99
CA ILE A 351 -6.42 -11.00 21.19
C ILE A 351 -5.42 -12.14 20.98
N ALA A 352 -5.61 -12.93 19.92
CA ALA A 352 -4.78 -14.11 19.66
C ALA A 352 -3.31 -13.73 19.44
N LEU A 353 -3.04 -12.68 18.65
CA LEU A 353 -1.68 -12.25 18.36
C LEU A 353 -0.98 -11.73 19.62
N THR A 354 -1.64 -10.93 20.44
CA THR A 354 -1.03 -10.39 21.67
C THR A 354 -0.72 -11.50 22.68
N GLU A 355 -1.60 -12.49 22.82
CA GLU A 355 -1.36 -13.66 23.66
C GLU A 355 -0.20 -14.52 23.15
N LEU A 356 -0.13 -14.76 21.83
CA LEU A 356 0.93 -15.55 21.22
C LEU A 356 2.29 -14.86 21.30
N LEU A 357 2.35 -13.54 21.08
CA LEU A 357 3.57 -12.75 21.25
C LEU A 357 4.06 -12.82 22.70
N ALA A 358 3.17 -12.60 23.67
CA ALA A 358 3.49 -12.70 25.09
C ALA A 358 3.99 -14.11 25.47
N ALA A 359 3.33 -15.17 24.99
CA ALA A 359 3.74 -16.55 25.23
C ALA A 359 5.12 -16.89 24.64
N ALA A 360 5.49 -16.26 23.53
CA ALA A 360 6.81 -16.38 22.91
C ALA A 360 7.87 -15.46 23.55
N GLY A 361 7.51 -14.62 24.53
CA GLY A 361 8.42 -13.63 25.11
C GLY A 361 8.73 -12.46 24.18
N LEU A 362 7.90 -12.21 23.17
CA LEU A 362 8.01 -11.06 22.27
C LEU A 362 7.11 -9.93 22.77
N GLY A 363 7.72 -8.80 23.12
CA GLY A 363 7.01 -7.61 23.58
C GLY A 363 6.59 -6.69 22.43
N VAL A 364 5.59 -5.84 22.69
CA VAL A 364 5.07 -4.86 21.73
C VAL A 364 5.41 -3.44 22.16
N SER A 365 5.66 -2.55 21.20
CA SER A 365 5.79 -1.11 21.45
C SER A 365 4.39 -0.47 21.57
N ASN A 366 3.52 -0.79 20.62
CA ASN A 366 2.14 -0.34 20.58
C ASN A 366 1.24 -1.38 19.91
N VAL A 367 -0.04 -1.36 20.29
CA VAL A 367 -1.10 -2.16 19.67
C VAL A 367 -2.26 -1.24 19.37
N VAL A 368 -2.68 -1.17 18.10
CA VAL A 368 -3.88 -0.45 17.67
C VAL A 368 -4.85 -1.44 17.05
N SER A 369 -5.98 -1.66 17.71
CA SER A 369 -7.12 -2.33 17.10
C SER A 369 -8.00 -1.27 16.47
N ALA A 370 -8.10 -1.24 15.14
CA ALA A 370 -8.84 -0.20 14.41
C ALA A 370 -10.30 -0.54 14.16
N GLY A 371 -10.69 -1.81 14.32
CA GLY A 371 -12.03 -2.29 14.02
C GLY A 371 -12.51 -1.85 12.64
N ASP A 372 -13.67 -1.22 12.61
CA ASP A 372 -14.33 -0.73 11.39
C ASP A 372 -13.54 0.41 10.70
N LYS A 373 -12.52 0.97 11.37
CA LYS A 373 -11.53 1.90 10.79
C LYS A 373 -12.19 3.13 10.16
N TYR A 374 -12.90 3.91 10.97
CA TYR A 374 -13.54 5.15 10.51
C TYR A 374 -12.54 6.26 10.20
N ASP A 375 -11.38 6.31 10.84
CA ASP A 375 -10.41 7.39 10.63
C ASP A 375 -8.97 6.85 10.66
N VAL A 376 -8.41 6.56 11.84
CA VAL A 376 -7.04 6.03 11.98
C VAL A 376 -6.88 4.69 11.27
N SER A 377 -5.86 4.59 10.43
CA SER A 377 -5.65 3.55 9.43
C SER A 377 -4.22 2.99 9.44
N GLY A 378 -3.99 1.93 8.67
CA GLY A 378 -2.65 1.35 8.52
C GLY A 378 -1.61 2.35 7.97
N ASN A 379 -2.03 3.31 7.14
CA ASN A 379 -1.14 4.34 6.61
C ASN A 379 -0.58 5.23 7.72
N ASP A 380 -1.43 5.58 8.68
CA ASP A 380 -1.08 6.47 9.79
C ASP A 380 -0.09 5.77 10.73
N LEU A 381 -0.30 4.47 10.97
CA LEU A 381 0.60 3.66 11.80
C LEU A 381 1.95 3.40 11.13
N LEU A 382 2.01 3.24 9.80
CA LEU A 382 3.28 3.17 9.07
C LEU A 382 4.11 4.44 9.27
N LEU A 383 3.47 5.62 9.20
CA LEU A 383 4.12 6.91 9.46
C LEU A 383 4.55 7.07 10.92
N TRP A 384 3.74 6.59 11.86
CA TRP A 384 4.10 6.54 13.28
C TRP A 384 5.35 5.70 13.51
N TRP A 385 5.38 4.45 13.00
CA TRP A 385 6.52 3.55 13.21
C TRP A 385 7.79 4.00 12.49
N GLN A 386 7.67 4.77 11.41
CA GLN A 386 8.84 5.42 10.82
C GLN A 386 9.45 6.48 11.75
N HIS A 387 8.63 7.15 12.56
CA HIS A 387 9.09 8.13 13.55
C HIS A 387 9.53 7.50 14.89
N ASP A 388 8.84 6.45 15.34
CA ASP A 388 9.05 5.84 16.65
C ASP A 388 10.29 4.94 16.68
N ASP A 389 11.37 5.41 17.28
CA ASP A 389 12.64 4.68 17.43
C ASP A 389 12.52 3.40 18.27
N ARG A 390 11.47 3.25 19.09
CA ARG A 390 11.24 2.03 19.88
C ARG A 390 10.67 0.90 19.05
N THR A 391 9.95 1.21 17.99
CA THR A 391 9.41 0.19 17.09
C THR A 391 10.50 -0.24 16.12
N ALA A 392 10.83 -1.53 16.14
CA ALA A 392 11.84 -2.16 15.29
C ALA A 392 11.23 -3.14 14.27
N ALA A 393 9.97 -3.56 14.45
CA ALA A 393 9.22 -4.31 13.45
C ALA A 393 7.73 -3.92 13.47
N ALA A 394 7.11 -3.84 12.30
CA ALA A 394 5.70 -3.49 12.13
C ALA A 394 4.88 -4.72 11.71
N VAL A 395 3.74 -4.93 12.35
CA VAL A 395 2.83 -6.05 12.09
C VAL A 395 1.44 -5.52 11.73
N LEU A 396 0.94 -5.99 10.59
CA LEU A 396 -0.32 -5.55 10.00
C LEU A 396 -1.29 -6.72 9.81
N TYR A 397 -2.51 -6.59 10.32
CA TYR A 397 -3.66 -7.38 9.88
C TYR A 397 -4.70 -6.44 9.28
N LEU A 398 -4.77 -6.40 7.95
CA LEU A 398 -5.61 -5.47 7.19
C LEU A 398 -6.64 -6.26 6.37
N GLU A 399 -7.91 -5.91 6.53
CA GLU A 399 -9.03 -6.45 5.74
C GLU A 399 -9.34 -5.56 4.54
N SER A 400 -9.03 -4.27 4.65
CA SER A 400 -9.12 -3.31 3.56
C SER A 400 -7.96 -2.30 3.62
N PHE A 401 -7.69 -1.68 2.48
CA PHE A 401 -6.77 -0.55 2.36
C PHE A 401 -7.62 0.71 2.16
N GLY A 402 -7.28 1.80 2.84
CA GLY A 402 -7.96 3.09 2.60
C GLY A 402 -7.50 3.68 1.27
N ASN A 403 -6.20 3.96 1.17
CA ASN A 403 -5.53 4.33 -0.07
C ASN A 403 -4.35 3.35 -0.29
N PRO A 404 -4.54 2.30 -1.10
CA PRO A 404 -3.52 1.27 -1.33
C PRO A 404 -2.26 1.78 -2.03
N ARG A 405 -2.38 2.76 -2.95
CA ARG A 405 -1.22 3.37 -3.60
C ARG A 405 -0.32 4.04 -2.56
N LYS A 406 -0.93 4.86 -1.71
CA LYS A 406 -0.26 5.50 -0.58
C LYS A 406 0.28 4.47 0.41
N PHE A 407 -0.48 3.43 0.73
CA PHE A 407 -0.01 2.33 1.56
C PHE A 407 1.27 1.71 0.98
N GLY A 408 1.31 1.40 -0.32
CA GLY A 408 2.47 0.78 -0.96
C GLY A 408 3.73 1.65 -0.85
N LEU A 409 3.58 2.95 -1.05
CA LEU A 409 4.68 3.91 -0.90
C LEU A 409 5.19 3.98 0.54
N LEU A 410 4.28 4.11 1.51
CA LEU A 410 4.63 4.20 2.93
C LEU A 410 5.21 2.89 3.46
N ALA A 411 4.63 1.75 3.08
CA ALA A 411 5.10 0.43 3.47
C ALA A 411 6.48 0.15 2.86
N ARG A 412 6.72 0.52 1.61
CA ARG A 412 8.05 0.41 0.98
C ARG A 412 9.11 1.25 1.69
N SER A 413 8.76 2.48 2.04
CA SER A 413 9.64 3.39 2.78
C SER A 413 10.01 2.79 4.13
N LEU A 414 9.01 2.40 4.92
CA LEU A 414 9.22 1.78 6.22
C LEU A 414 9.98 0.45 6.10
N ALA A 415 9.61 -0.43 5.17
CA ALA A 415 10.21 -1.74 4.98
C ALA A 415 11.70 -1.68 4.62
N ARG A 416 12.23 -0.55 4.15
CA ARG A 416 13.69 -0.37 3.95
C ARG A 416 14.45 -0.05 5.24
N GLU A 417 13.76 0.50 6.23
CA GLU A 417 14.33 0.87 7.53
C GLU A 417 14.03 -0.19 8.61
N LYS A 418 12.79 -0.67 8.62
CA LYS A 418 12.19 -1.54 9.64
C LYS A 418 11.28 -2.57 8.96
N PRO A 419 11.44 -3.87 9.22
CA PRO A 419 10.63 -4.91 8.58
C PRO A 419 9.13 -4.71 8.82
N VAL A 420 8.34 -4.85 7.76
CA VAL A 420 6.86 -4.80 7.79
C VAL A 420 6.32 -6.17 7.45
N LEU A 421 5.54 -6.76 8.35
CA LEU A 421 4.91 -8.07 8.19
C LEU A 421 3.41 -7.91 8.10
N ALA A 422 2.76 -8.70 7.23
CA ALA A 422 1.32 -8.68 7.09
C ALA A 422 0.72 -10.08 6.98
N VAL A 423 -0.42 -10.31 7.65
CA VAL A 423 -1.17 -11.56 7.49
C VAL A 423 -2.16 -11.43 6.33
N ARG A 424 -2.07 -12.36 5.37
CA ARG A 424 -2.96 -12.45 4.22
C ARG A 424 -4.31 -13.05 4.63
N GLY A 425 -5.29 -12.19 4.86
CA GLY A 425 -6.68 -12.60 5.07
C GLY A 425 -7.43 -12.85 3.76
N ALA A 426 -8.47 -13.69 3.75
CA ALA A 426 -9.38 -13.84 2.60
C ALA A 426 -8.72 -14.19 1.24
N ASN A 427 -7.82 -15.19 1.21
CA ASN A 427 -7.07 -15.57 0.00
C ASN A 427 -7.85 -16.36 -1.05
N THR A 428 -9.08 -16.76 -0.74
CA THR A 428 -9.94 -17.55 -1.64
C THR A 428 -11.25 -16.83 -1.89
N ALA A 429 -11.88 -17.07 -3.04
CA ALA A 429 -13.20 -16.49 -3.34
C ALA A 429 -14.27 -16.87 -2.31
N LEU A 430 -14.12 -18.01 -1.62
CA LEU A 430 -14.97 -18.39 -0.48
C LEU A 430 -14.71 -17.49 0.73
N ALA A 431 -13.45 -17.31 1.10
CA ALA A 431 -13.07 -16.48 2.24
C ALA A 431 -13.33 -14.98 2.00
N GLN A 432 -13.18 -14.49 0.77
CA GLN A 432 -13.54 -13.12 0.38
C GLN A 432 -15.04 -12.87 0.54
N ARG A 433 -15.90 -13.82 0.11
CA ARG A 433 -17.35 -13.72 0.31
C ARG A 433 -17.73 -13.73 1.79
N ALA A 434 -17.08 -14.58 2.60
CA ALA A 434 -17.29 -14.61 4.04
C ALA A 434 -16.86 -13.29 4.69
N ALA A 435 -15.67 -12.77 4.37
CA ALA A 435 -15.18 -11.50 4.88
C ALA A 435 -16.12 -10.34 4.51
N ALA A 436 -16.61 -10.28 3.26
CA ALA A 436 -17.56 -9.26 2.81
C ALA A 436 -18.90 -9.28 3.57
N SER A 437 -19.31 -10.40 4.17
CA SER A 437 -20.49 -10.46 5.04
C SER A 437 -20.22 -10.00 6.48
N HIS A 438 -18.94 -9.96 6.88
CA HIS A 438 -18.48 -9.52 8.20
C HIS A 438 -18.01 -8.05 8.21
N THR A 439 -17.59 -7.51 7.06
CA THR A 439 -17.11 -6.13 6.91
C THR A 439 -17.92 -5.39 5.87
N ALA A 440 -18.30 -4.13 6.16
CA ALA A 440 -18.99 -3.26 5.18
C ALA A 440 -18.11 -2.87 3.97
N ALA A 441 -16.80 -3.17 4.00
CA ALA A 441 -15.86 -2.89 2.90
C ALA A 441 -15.78 -4.06 1.91
N ALA A 442 -15.68 -3.75 0.62
CA ALA A 442 -15.42 -4.75 -0.42
C ALA A 442 -14.06 -5.42 -0.19
N ALA A 443 -14.02 -6.75 -0.27
CA ALA A 443 -12.79 -7.51 -0.11
C ALA A 443 -11.82 -7.21 -1.26
N THR A 444 -10.58 -6.88 -0.93
CA THR A 444 -9.52 -6.64 -1.91
C THR A 444 -9.21 -7.93 -2.71
N PRO A 445 -9.07 -7.86 -4.05
CA PRO A 445 -8.60 -8.99 -4.84
C PRO A 445 -7.21 -9.47 -4.37
N ALA A 446 -7.05 -10.78 -4.13
CA ALA A 446 -5.81 -11.34 -3.59
C ALA A 446 -4.59 -11.04 -4.47
N VAL A 447 -4.75 -11.05 -5.79
CA VAL A 447 -3.69 -10.74 -6.76
C VAL A 447 -3.20 -9.30 -6.59
N SER A 448 -4.11 -8.32 -6.46
CA SER A 448 -3.76 -6.91 -6.27
C SER A 448 -3.01 -6.67 -4.96
N ARG A 449 -3.49 -7.28 -3.87
CA ARG A 449 -2.85 -7.20 -2.57
C ARG A 449 -1.47 -7.85 -2.57
N ASP A 450 -1.32 -9.04 -3.13
CA ASP A 450 -0.06 -9.78 -3.11
C ASP A 450 1.00 -9.07 -3.97
N ALA A 451 0.60 -8.51 -5.12
CA ALA A 451 1.46 -7.65 -5.94
C ALA A 451 1.92 -6.41 -5.15
N LEU A 452 1.00 -5.73 -4.45
CA LEU A 452 1.29 -4.57 -3.60
C LEU A 452 2.30 -4.94 -2.50
N PHE A 453 2.05 -6.00 -1.75
CA PHE A 453 2.93 -6.43 -0.67
C PHE A 453 4.33 -6.78 -1.17
N GLU A 454 4.44 -7.51 -2.28
CA GLU A 454 5.73 -7.89 -2.81
C GLU A 454 6.56 -6.68 -3.29
N GLN A 455 5.93 -5.74 -4.02
CA GLN A 455 6.61 -4.53 -4.46
C GLN A 455 6.99 -3.61 -3.29
N ALA A 456 6.14 -3.55 -2.26
CA ALA A 456 6.38 -2.77 -1.06
C ALA A 456 7.39 -3.43 -0.09
N GLY A 457 7.87 -4.65 -0.36
CA GLY A 457 8.77 -5.35 0.56
C GLY A 457 8.11 -5.82 1.85
N VAL A 458 6.77 -5.94 1.86
CA VAL A 458 6.01 -6.46 3.01
C VAL A 458 6.16 -7.97 3.06
N LEU A 459 6.60 -8.48 4.20
CA LEU A 459 6.68 -9.90 4.54
C LEU A 459 5.25 -10.46 4.75
N ALA A 460 4.61 -10.85 3.66
CA ALA A 460 3.27 -11.41 3.68
C ALA A 460 3.27 -12.89 4.07
N VAL A 461 2.49 -13.24 5.09
CA VAL A 461 2.35 -14.59 5.68
C VAL A 461 0.88 -15.02 5.69
N ASP A 462 0.59 -16.32 5.75
CA ASP A 462 -0.78 -16.84 5.63
C ASP A 462 -1.47 -17.11 6.97
N THR A 463 -0.69 -17.23 8.05
CA THR A 463 -1.23 -17.56 9.37
C THR A 463 -0.57 -16.73 10.47
N VAL A 464 -1.26 -16.59 11.60
CA VAL A 464 -0.71 -15.95 12.80
C VAL A 464 0.46 -16.77 13.37
N THR A 465 0.46 -18.09 13.20
CA THR A 465 1.59 -18.96 13.57
C THR A 465 2.82 -18.66 12.70
N GLU A 466 2.66 -18.59 11.37
CA GLU A 466 3.75 -18.21 10.46
C GLU A 466 4.29 -16.83 10.84
N LEU A 467 3.41 -15.85 11.07
CA LEU A 467 3.79 -14.52 11.54
C LEU A 467 4.70 -14.58 12.79
N LEU A 468 4.27 -15.33 13.81
CA LEU A 468 5.03 -15.50 15.05
C LEU A 468 6.41 -16.14 14.79
N THR A 469 6.45 -17.19 13.97
CA THR A 469 7.69 -17.91 13.65
C THR A 469 8.70 -17.05 12.89
N VAL A 470 8.23 -16.20 11.96
CA VAL A 470 9.07 -15.25 11.22
C VAL A 470 9.54 -14.12 12.14
N LEU A 471 8.66 -13.56 12.96
CA LEU A 471 9.01 -12.51 13.93
C LEU A 471 10.08 -12.99 14.91
N ALA A 472 9.97 -14.21 15.44
CA ALA A 472 10.94 -14.77 16.36
C ALA A 472 12.36 -14.84 15.74
N ALA A 473 12.49 -15.37 14.51
CA ALA A 473 13.78 -15.37 13.81
C ALA A 473 14.27 -13.94 13.56
N LEU A 474 13.39 -13.04 13.10
CA LEU A 474 13.76 -11.66 12.79
C LEU A 474 14.21 -10.85 14.01
N ARG A 475 13.61 -11.07 15.18
CA ARG A 475 13.94 -10.32 16.40
C ARG A 475 15.15 -10.90 17.14
N TRP A 476 15.36 -12.21 17.08
CA TRP A 476 16.46 -12.86 17.82
C TRP A 476 17.67 -13.19 16.96
N GLN A 477 17.58 -13.04 15.63
CA GLN A 477 18.67 -13.28 14.67
C GLN A 477 18.69 -12.19 13.59
N GLY A 478 19.80 -12.10 12.86
CA GLY A 478 19.94 -11.19 11.71
C GLY A 478 19.34 -11.75 10.42
N LEU A 479 19.28 -10.89 9.39
CA LEU A 479 18.91 -11.34 8.05
C LEU A 479 20.03 -12.21 7.43
N PRO A 480 19.69 -13.31 6.73
CA PRO A 480 20.69 -14.07 6.00
C PRO A 480 21.20 -13.27 4.80
N SER A 481 22.49 -13.40 4.48
CA SER A 481 23.11 -12.76 3.30
C SER A 481 22.62 -13.32 1.96
N GLY A 482 21.98 -14.48 1.98
CA GLY A 482 21.50 -15.21 0.82
C GLY A 482 20.58 -16.35 1.22
N ASN A 483 20.38 -17.31 0.33
CA ASN A 483 19.50 -18.46 0.55
C ASN A 483 20.28 -19.79 0.72
N ARG A 484 21.59 -19.75 0.93
CA ARG A 484 22.40 -20.96 1.12
C ARG A 484 22.38 -21.39 2.58
N VAL A 485 21.86 -22.58 2.85
CA VAL A 485 21.63 -23.10 4.20
C VAL A 485 22.42 -24.37 4.43
N ALA A 486 22.99 -24.50 5.63
CA ALA A 486 23.51 -25.76 6.12
C ALA A 486 22.65 -26.30 7.26
N VAL A 487 22.50 -27.62 7.32
CA VAL A 487 21.79 -28.30 8.40
C VAL A 487 22.79 -29.07 9.25
N VAL A 488 22.71 -28.94 10.57
CA VAL A 488 23.47 -29.75 11.54
C VAL A 488 22.46 -30.50 12.41
N SER A 489 22.59 -31.82 12.49
CA SER A 489 21.65 -32.68 13.20
C SER A 489 22.32 -33.76 14.04
N ASN A 490 21.75 -34.12 15.20
CA ASN A 490 22.06 -35.38 15.90
C ASN A 490 21.03 -36.48 15.62
N ALA A 491 19.97 -36.15 14.87
CA ALA A 491 18.89 -37.05 14.49
C ALA A 491 18.72 -37.02 12.97
N GLY A 492 19.22 -38.04 12.29
CA GLY A 492 19.21 -38.12 10.82
C GLY A 492 17.83 -37.88 10.18
N GLY A 493 16.76 -38.45 10.77
CA GLY A 493 15.38 -38.24 10.28
C GLY A 493 14.94 -36.77 10.30
N THR A 494 15.21 -36.04 11.39
CA THR A 494 14.92 -34.60 11.47
C THR A 494 15.80 -33.80 10.50
N GLY A 495 17.04 -34.24 10.28
CA GLY A 495 17.93 -33.66 9.28
C GLY A 495 17.32 -33.73 7.87
N VAL A 496 16.82 -34.90 7.46
CA VAL A 496 16.15 -35.08 6.15
C VAL A 496 14.92 -34.20 6.02
N LEU A 497 14.06 -34.14 7.05
CA LEU A 497 12.88 -33.26 7.04
C LEU A 497 13.26 -31.79 6.89
N ALA A 498 14.37 -31.36 7.51
CA ALA A 498 14.89 -30.00 7.34
C ALA A 498 15.37 -29.73 5.91
N VAL A 499 16.00 -30.71 5.24
CA VAL A 499 16.39 -30.58 3.83
C VAL A 499 15.16 -30.41 2.93
N ASP A 500 14.14 -31.26 3.10
CA ASP A 500 12.90 -31.16 2.33
C ASP A 500 12.17 -29.83 2.56
N ALA A 501 12.15 -29.35 3.80
CA ALA A 501 11.59 -28.04 4.14
C ALA A 501 12.38 -26.91 3.48
N CYS A 502 13.71 -26.95 3.51
CA CYS A 502 14.56 -25.97 2.82
C CYS A 502 14.24 -25.90 1.33
N ALA A 503 14.15 -27.05 0.65
CA ALA A 503 13.84 -27.10 -0.77
C ALA A 503 12.47 -26.47 -1.10
N ARG A 504 11.44 -26.72 -0.28
CA ARG A 504 10.09 -26.16 -0.48
C ARG A 504 10.02 -24.65 -0.27
N HIS A 505 10.91 -24.10 0.56
CA HIS A 505 10.98 -22.66 0.86
C HIS A 505 12.09 -21.93 0.09
N GLY A 506 12.62 -22.53 -0.97
CA GLY A 506 13.58 -21.90 -1.89
C GLY A 506 14.98 -21.69 -1.31
N LEU A 507 15.34 -22.46 -0.28
CA LEU A 507 16.67 -22.48 0.33
C LEU A 507 17.53 -23.54 -0.35
N ALA A 508 18.76 -23.19 -0.67
CA ALA A 508 19.72 -24.05 -1.33
C ALA A 508 20.66 -24.70 -0.30
N LEU A 509 20.97 -25.99 -0.46
CA LEU A 509 21.95 -26.69 0.38
C LEU A 509 23.25 -26.91 -0.39
N PRO A 510 24.23 -25.99 -0.30
CA PRO A 510 25.50 -26.16 -0.98
C PRO A 510 26.35 -27.26 -0.31
N GLU A 511 27.31 -27.78 -1.07
CA GLU A 511 28.41 -28.56 -0.50
C GLU A 511 29.28 -27.66 0.38
N LEU A 512 29.71 -28.19 1.54
CA LEU A 512 30.63 -27.49 2.43
C LEU A 512 32.04 -27.46 1.85
N THR A 513 32.81 -26.45 2.19
CA THR A 513 34.20 -26.33 1.75
C THR A 513 35.07 -27.43 2.34
N GLU A 514 36.15 -27.80 1.64
CA GLU A 514 37.10 -28.81 2.16
C GLU A 514 37.70 -28.42 3.52
N GLU A 515 37.90 -27.13 3.79
CA GLU A 515 38.37 -26.64 5.09
C GLU A 515 37.38 -26.99 6.21
N THR A 516 36.10 -26.72 6.00
CA THR A 516 35.04 -27.08 6.94
C THR A 516 34.93 -28.60 7.10
N LEU A 517 35.01 -29.36 6.00
CA LEU A 517 34.96 -30.83 6.03
C LEU A 517 36.10 -31.42 6.86
N VAL A 518 37.32 -30.88 6.75
CA VAL A 518 38.47 -31.30 7.57
C VAL A 518 38.22 -31.06 9.05
N ARG A 519 37.70 -29.88 9.41
CA ARG A 519 37.35 -29.55 10.81
C ARG A 519 36.27 -30.47 11.35
N LEU A 520 35.21 -30.74 10.59
CA LEU A 520 34.12 -31.62 10.98
C LEU A 520 34.60 -33.07 11.18
N ARG A 521 35.43 -33.61 10.27
CA ARG A 521 35.99 -34.97 10.41
C ARG A 521 36.83 -35.14 11.68
N ALA A 522 37.44 -34.08 12.20
CA ALA A 522 38.20 -34.13 13.46
C ALA A 522 37.30 -34.14 14.71
N LEU A 523 36.05 -33.67 14.60
CA LEU A 523 35.08 -33.58 15.68
C LEU A 523 34.11 -34.78 15.72
N LEU A 524 33.92 -35.41 14.57
CA LEU A 524 32.88 -36.42 14.34
C LEU A 524 33.44 -37.85 14.42
N PRO A 525 32.64 -38.82 14.91
CA PRO A 525 32.99 -40.23 14.83
C PRO A 525 32.92 -40.75 13.39
N GLU A 526 33.50 -41.92 13.12
CA GLU A 526 33.57 -42.50 11.76
C GLU A 526 32.18 -42.76 11.14
N GLN A 527 31.16 -43.01 11.96
CA GLN A 527 29.79 -43.30 11.51
C GLN A 527 28.97 -42.04 11.19
N ALA A 528 29.48 -40.86 11.52
CA ALA A 528 28.83 -39.58 11.26
C ALA A 528 29.02 -39.12 9.80
N SER A 529 28.13 -38.24 9.34
CA SER A 529 28.24 -37.59 8.02
C SER A 529 28.75 -36.15 8.19
N PRO A 530 29.94 -35.80 7.68
CA PRO A 530 30.44 -34.43 7.70
C PRO A 530 29.90 -33.57 6.54
N ARG A 531 29.12 -34.13 5.61
CA ARG A 531 28.56 -33.39 4.45
C ARG A 531 27.37 -32.54 4.87
N ASN A 532 26.79 -31.72 4.00
CA ASN A 532 25.53 -31.01 4.26
C ASN A 532 24.35 -31.88 3.79
N PRO A 533 23.43 -32.33 4.66
CA PRO A 533 23.32 -32.07 6.11
C PRO A 533 24.35 -32.82 6.95
N VAL A 534 24.90 -32.16 7.98
CA VAL A 534 25.88 -32.73 8.90
C VAL A 534 25.13 -33.59 9.91
N ASP A 535 25.38 -34.91 9.91
CA ASP A 535 24.80 -35.85 10.87
C ASP A 535 25.86 -36.25 11.90
N THR A 536 25.70 -35.75 13.12
CA THR A 536 26.60 -35.97 14.26
C THR A 536 26.34 -37.29 15.00
N THR A 537 25.30 -38.03 14.60
CA THR A 537 24.74 -39.21 15.28
C THR A 537 24.10 -38.89 16.65
N ALA A 538 23.24 -39.80 17.13
CA ALA A 538 22.43 -39.59 18.33
C ALA A 538 23.24 -39.45 19.63
N ALA A 539 24.47 -39.98 19.68
CA ALA A 539 25.29 -40.04 20.89
C ALA A 539 26.36 -38.94 21.00
N VAL A 540 26.23 -37.87 20.20
CA VAL A 540 27.18 -36.74 20.20
C VAL A 540 27.19 -36.03 21.56
N HIS A 541 28.39 -35.71 22.06
CA HIS A 541 28.53 -34.90 23.27
C HIS A 541 28.16 -33.43 22.96
N PRO A 542 27.45 -32.70 23.85
CA PRO A 542 26.99 -31.33 23.57
C PRO A 542 28.10 -30.36 23.12
N LEU A 543 29.28 -30.43 23.74
CA LEU A 543 30.43 -29.60 23.33
C LEU A 543 30.93 -29.91 21.90
N ALA A 544 30.91 -31.18 21.48
CA ALA A 544 31.29 -31.58 20.13
C ALA A 544 30.24 -31.15 19.11
N PHE A 545 28.96 -31.27 19.46
CA PHE A 545 27.84 -30.77 18.65
C PHE A 545 27.94 -29.26 18.42
N GLY A 546 28.14 -28.49 19.50
CA GLY A 546 28.36 -27.04 19.42
C GLY A 546 29.58 -26.66 18.57
N ALA A 547 30.68 -27.41 18.67
CA ALA A 547 31.86 -27.18 17.82
C ALA A 547 31.60 -27.49 16.33
N CYS A 548 30.73 -28.44 16.01
CA CYS A 548 30.30 -28.69 14.64
C CYS A 548 29.46 -27.52 14.10
N VAL A 549 28.57 -26.95 14.92
CA VAL A 549 27.81 -25.74 14.56
C VAL A 549 28.75 -24.57 14.29
N ASP A 550 29.77 -24.36 15.13
CA ASP A 550 30.78 -23.31 14.93
C ASP A 550 31.54 -23.50 13.60
N ALA A 551 31.95 -24.73 13.26
CA ALA A 551 32.62 -25.00 12.00
C ALA A 551 31.73 -24.71 10.78
N VAL A 552 30.44 -25.06 10.86
CA VAL A 552 29.49 -24.88 9.76
C VAL A 552 29.10 -23.41 9.57
N VAL A 553 28.87 -22.66 10.65
CA VAL A 553 28.51 -21.24 10.53
C VAL A 553 29.67 -20.41 9.96
N GLU A 554 30.91 -20.80 10.22
CA GLU A 554 32.10 -20.13 9.67
C GLU A 554 32.33 -20.42 8.17
N ASP A 555 31.66 -21.43 7.58
CA ASP A 555 31.84 -21.79 6.17
C ASP A 555 31.37 -20.66 5.22
N PRO A 556 32.23 -20.12 4.33
CA PRO A 556 31.87 -18.99 3.46
C PRO A 556 30.79 -19.33 2.40
N GLY A 557 30.55 -20.62 2.15
CA GLY A 557 29.47 -21.14 1.30
C GLY A 557 28.09 -21.07 1.94
N VAL A 558 28.00 -20.83 3.25
CA VAL A 558 26.76 -20.86 4.03
C VAL A 558 26.32 -19.45 4.41
N ASP A 559 25.04 -19.14 4.25
CA ASP A 559 24.40 -17.87 4.64
C ASP A 559 23.57 -18.00 5.93
N ALA A 560 23.07 -19.20 6.25
CA ALA A 560 22.31 -19.50 7.48
C ALA A 560 22.44 -20.98 7.89
N VAL A 561 22.17 -21.28 9.17
CA VAL A 561 22.28 -22.65 9.71
C VAL A 561 20.98 -23.08 10.40
N ILE A 562 20.48 -24.28 10.07
CA ILE A 562 19.42 -24.95 10.84
C ILE A 562 20.06 -26.03 11.70
N VAL A 563 19.87 -25.93 13.02
CA VAL A 563 20.39 -26.88 14.00
C VAL A 563 19.25 -27.74 14.51
N ALA A 564 19.13 -28.97 14.03
CA ALA A 564 18.15 -29.93 14.46
C ALA A 564 18.68 -30.77 15.63
N THR A 565 18.06 -30.68 16.80
CA THR A 565 18.51 -31.38 18.00
C THR A 565 17.37 -32.12 18.70
N ALA A 566 17.61 -33.38 19.04
CA ALA A 566 16.73 -34.20 19.84
C ALA A 566 17.46 -34.68 21.11
N PRO A 567 16.91 -34.45 22.31
CA PRO A 567 17.50 -34.98 23.54
C PRO A 567 17.42 -36.51 23.55
N THR A 568 18.46 -37.14 24.10
CA THR A 568 18.55 -38.61 24.22
C THR A 568 18.88 -39.00 25.65
N ALA A 569 18.86 -40.31 25.93
CA ALA A 569 19.28 -40.82 27.24
C ALA A 569 20.74 -40.51 27.60
N VAL A 570 21.58 -40.15 26.61
CA VAL A 570 22.99 -39.82 26.82
C VAL A 570 23.27 -38.31 26.93
N GLY A 571 22.25 -37.47 26.77
CA GLY A 571 22.34 -36.01 26.93
C GLY A 571 21.49 -35.23 25.94
N ASP A 572 21.46 -33.90 26.12
CA ASP A 572 20.82 -32.96 25.20
C ASP A 572 21.90 -32.13 24.47
N PRO A 573 22.08 -32.32 23.15
CA PRO A 573 23.04 -31.52 22.38
C PRO A 573 22.74 -30.01 22.40
N ALA A 574 21.50 -29.61 22.75
CA ALA A 574 21.12 -28.21 22.87
C ALA A 574 21.82 -27.47 24.02
N ASP A 575 22.31 -28.19 25.04
CA ASP A 575 22.89 -27.60 26.26
C ASP A 575 24.10 -26.68 25.97
N ALA A 576 24.81 -26.92 24.87
CA ALA A 576 25.96 -26.10 24.47
C ALA A 576 25.61 -24.99 23.45
N LEU A 577 24.35 -24.91 22.99
CA LEU A 577 23.96 -24.00 21.90
C LEU A 577 23.72 -22.57 22.38
N SER A 578 23.10 -22.36 23.54
CA SER A 578 22.73 -21.01 24.01
C SER A 578 23.92 -20.04 24.06
N GLN A 579 25.08 -20.54 24.51
CA GLN A 579 26.32 -19.76 24.60
C GLN A 579 27.09 -19.62 23.28
N ARG A 580 26.76 -20.43 22.25
CA ARG A 580 27.50 -20.48 20.97
C ARG A 580 26.79 -19.80 19.81
N VAL A 581 25.46 -19.72 19.90
CA VAL A 581 24.58 -19.25 18.82
C VAL A 581 24.45 -17.73 18.78
N SER A 582 24.85 -17.02 19.84
CA SER A 582 24.79 -15.55 19.87
C SER A 582 25.64 -14.90 18.77
N LEU A 583 24.98 -14.17 17.86
CA LEU A 583 25.54 -13.13 16.97
C LEU A 583 26.85 -13.50 16.24
N ARG A 584 26.88 -14.63 15.54
CA ARG A 584 27.99 -15.08 14.67
C ARG A 584 28.01 -14.45 13.27
N GLY A 585 27.22 -13.39 13.03
CA GLY A 585 27.10 -12.72 11.74
C GLY A 585 26.23 -13.45 10.70
N LYS A 586 25.85 -14.70 10.95
CA LYS A 586 24.88 -15.46 10.14
C LYS A 586 23.76 -16.00 11.02
N PRO A 587 22.50 -16.00 10.56
CA PRO A 587 21.40 -16.54 11.34
C PRO A 587 21.54 -18.04 11.57
N ILE A 588 21.40 -18.44 12.83
CA ILE A 588 21.32 -19.84 13.24
C ILE A 588 19.97 -20.03 13.92
N VAL A 589 19.16 -20.98 13.46
CA VAL A 589 17.87 -21.34 14.09
C VAL A 589 17.89 -22.79 14.58
N VAL A 590 17.17 -23.07 15.65
CA VAL A 590 17.15 -24.40 16.27
C VAL A 590 15.82 -25.09 16.01
N VAL A 591 15.85 -26.40 15.79
CA VAL A 591 14.65 -27.24 15.69
C VAL A 591 14.71 -28.31 16.78
N ARG A 592 13.66 -28.38 17.60
CA ARG A 592 13.50 -29.35 18.69
C ARG A 592 12.23 -30.18 18.46
N PRO A 593 12.33 -31.35 17.83
CA PRO A 593 11.19 -32.25 17.66
C PRO A 593 10.54 -32.57 19.01
N GLY A 594 9.22 -32.51 19.09
CA GLY A 594 8.45 -32.75 20.31
C GLY A 594 8.22 -31.52 21.19
N GLN A 595 8.78 -30.37 20.84
CA GLN A 595 8.39 -29.09 21.44
C GLN A 595 6.91 -28.79 21.13
N LEU A 596 6.14 -28.39 22.14
CA LEU A 596 4.69 -28.14 21.98
C LEU A 596 4.38 -26.81 21.28
N ALA A 597 5.06 -25.74 21.69
CA ALA A 597 4.88 -24.43 21.09
C ALA A 597 5.56 -24.37 19.70
N PRO A 598 4.97 -23.72 18.69
CA PRO A 598 5.56 -23.60 17.36
C PRO A 598 6.96 -22.98 17.37
N VAL A 599 7.14 -21.98 18.25
CA VAL A 599 8.42 -21.31 18.48
C VAL A 599 8.53 -20.87 19.94
N VAL A 600 9.72 -20.99 20.51
CA VAL A 600 10.11 -20.48 21.83
C VAL A 600 11.50 -19.86 21.73
N PRO A 601 11.87 -18.91 22.62
CA PRO A 601 13.24 -18.42 22.67
C PRO A 601 14.17 -19.49 23.23
N LEU A 602 15.30 -19.72 22.56
CA LEU A 602 16.48 -20.30 23.22
C LEU A 602 17.20 -19.16 23.93
N THR A 603 17.34 -19.25 25.25
CA THR A 603 17.86 -18.16 26.09
C THR A 603 19.26 -18.48 26.61
N ASP A 604 20.10 -17.45 26.64
CA ASP A 604 21.31 -17.38 27.46
C ASP A 604 21.01 -16.59 28.73
N ASP A 605 21.52 -17.06 29.88
CA ASP A 605 21.22 -16.49 31.19
C ASP A 605 21.70 -15.03 31.36
N LEU A 606 22.72 -14.61 30.59
CA LEU A 606 23.30 -13.27 30.65
C LEU A 606 22.74 -12.32 29.59
N VAL A 607 22.45 -12.84 28.40
CA VAL A 607 22.11 -12.01 27.21
C VAL A 607 20.60 -12.08 26.87
N GLY A 608 19.85 -13.04 27.41
CA GLY A 608 18.43 -13.23 27.11
C GLY A 608 18.22 -14.11 25.88
N PRO A 609 17.12 -13.93 25.11
CA PRO A 609 16.87 -14.70 23.89
C PRO A 609 18.01 -14.55 22.87
N VAL A 610 18.64 -15.67 22.52
CA VAL A 610 19.76 -15.70 21.56
C VAL A 610 19.35 -16.25 20.20
N THR A 611 18.30 -17.07 20.11
CA THR A 611 17.74 -17.53 18.83
C THR A 611 16.33 -18.12 19.00
N ALA A 612 15.65 -18.38 17.90
CA ALA A 612 14.39 -19.10 17.84
C ALA A 612 14.59 -20.63 17.84
N SER A 613 13.87 -21.31 18.72
CA SER A 613 13.72 -22.77 18.76
C SER A 613 12.33 -23.16 18.24
N TYR A 614 12.29 -23.89 17.14
CA TYR A 614 11.08 -24.32 16.44
C TYR A 614 10.72 -25.77 16.78
N SER A 615 9.41 -26.07 16.81
CA SER A 615 8.94 -27.45 17.01
C SER A 615 9.11 -28.35 15.79
N ASP A 616 9.19 -27.76 14.60
CA ASP A 616 9.19 -28.46 13.32
C ASP A 616 10.19 -27.79 12.35
N PRO A 617 11.00 -28.56 11.59
CA PRO A 617 11.86 -28.00 10.55
C PRO A 617 11.13 -27.13 9.53
N GLU A 618 9.84 -27.39 9.29
CA GLU A 618 8.97 -26.64 8.40
C GLU A 618 8.94 -25.15 8.75
N HIS A 619 8.66 -24.83 10.01
CA HIS A 619 8.57 -23.46 10.48
C HIS A 619 9.92 -22.74 10.39
N ALA A 620 11.02 -23.45 10.71
CA ALA A 620 12.37 -22.91 10.64
C ALA A 620 12.78 -22.56 9.20
N ALA A 621 12.59 -23.49 8.27
CA ALA A 621 12.90 -23.28 6.86
C ALA A 621 11.99 -22.21 6.23
N GLN A 622 10.69 -22.19 6.57
CA GLN A 622 9.78 -21.15 6.12
C GLN A 622 10.22 -19.76 6.58
N ALA A 623 10.56 -19.61 7.87
CA ALA A 623 11.05 -18.35 8.42
C ALA A 623 12.33 -17.87 7.70
N LEU A 624 13.33 -18.74 7.56
CA LEU A 624 14.56 -18.41 6.85
C LEU A 624 14.32 -18.06 5.36
N GLY A 625 13.45 -18.80 4.68
CA GLY A 625 13.10 -18.53 3.28
C GLY A 625 12.47 -17.14 3.09
N ARG A 626 11.55 -16.75 3.98
CA ARG A 626 10.95 -15.40 4.00
C ARG A 626 12.00 -14.32 4.25
N LEU A 627 12.88 -14.51 5.24
CA LEU A 627 13.93 -13.54 5.57
C LEU A 627 14.98 -13.42 4.45
N ALA A 628 15.34 -14.52 3.78
CA ALA A 628 16.22 -14.49 2.61
C ALA A 628 15.58 -13.77 1.42
N GLY A 629 14.26 -13.93 1.21
CA GLY A 629 13.50 -13.18 0.21
C GLY A 629 13.51 -11.67 0.49
N TYR A 630 13.29 -11.28 1.76
CA TYR A 630 13.33 -9.89 2.19
C TYR A 630 14.73 -9.27 2.13
N ALA A 631 15.77 -10.00 2.54
CA ALA A 631 17.16 -9.55 2.40
C ALA A 631 17.53 -9.29 0.93
N ARG A 632 17.07 -10.16 0.02
CA ARG A 632 17.23 -9.97 -1.43
C ARG A 632 16.51 -8.73 -1.94
N TRP A 633 15.31 -8.45 -1.43
CA TRP A 633 14.56 -7.24 -1.77
C TRP A 633 15.28 -5.97 -1.28
N LEU A 634 15.83 -5.99 -0.06
CA LEU A 634 16.62 -4.87 0.49
C LEU A 634 17.89 -4.58 -0.31
N ALA A 635 18.56 -5.63 -0.78
CA ALA A 635 19.77 -5.50 -1.59
C ALA A 635 19.53 -4.91 -2.99
N GLN A 636 18.28 -4.82 -3.43
CA GLN A 636 17.96 -4.30 -4.76
C GLN A 636 17.95 -2.78 -4.79
N PRO A 637 18.61 -2.17 -5.79
CA PRO A 637 18.49 -0.73 -6.02
C PRO A 637 17.04 -0.38 -6.32
N SER A 638 16.61 0.81 -5.90
CA SER A 638 15.36 1.37 -6.41
C SER A 638 15.56 1.63 -7.89
N GLY A 639 14.95 0.82 -8.77
CA GLY A 639 15.02 1.04 -10.21
C GLY A 639 14.32 2.34 -10.59
N GLU A 640 14.90 3.07 -11.54
CA GLU A 640 14.22 4.19 -12.20
C GLU A 640 13.31 3.64 -13.32
N THR A 641 12.23 4.36 -13.60
CA THR A 641 11.41 4.09 -14.80
C THR A 641 12.17 4.64 -16.01
N PRO A 642 12.60 3.80 -16.97
CA PRO A 642 13.39 4.25 -18.11
C PRO A 642 12.58 5.16 -19.04
N HIS A 643 13.26 6.11 -19.68
CA HIS A 643 12.68 6.90 -20.76
C HIS A 643 12.56 6.05 -22.03
N LEU A 644 11.33 5.70 -22.40
CA LEU A 644 11.04 4.91 -23.59
C LEU A 644 10.88 5.84 -24.81
N PRO A 645 11.50 5.54 -25.98
CA PRO A 645 11.36 6.36 -27.18
C PRO A 645 10.06 6.03 -27.96
N GLY A 646 9.64 6.98 -28.80
CA GLY A 646 8.54 6.80 -29.75
C GLY A 646 7.15 6.81 -29.13
N ILE A 647 6.98 7.51 -28.00
CA ILE A 647 5.71 7.61 -27.29
C ILE A 647 5.07 8.98 -27.51
N ASP A 648 3.75 8.97 -27.77
CA ASP A 648 2.90 10.14 -27.89
C ASP A 648 1.72 10.03 -26.92
N VAL A 649 1.91 10.53 -25.71
CA VAL A 649 0.89 10.49 -24.64
C VAL A 649 -0.29 11.41 -24.96
N ASP A 650 -0.05 12.56 -25.60
CA ASP A 650 -1.10 13.56 -25.86
C ASP A 650 -2.05 13.08 -26.96
N GLY A 651 -1.51 12.47 -28.03
CA GLY A 651 -2.32 11.80 -29.04
C GLY A 651 -3.16 10.66 -28.47
N ALA A 652 -2.58 9.86 -27.57
CA ALA A 652 -3.27 8.77 -26.92
C ALA A 652 -4.39 9.26 -25.97
N ARG A 653 -4.15 10.31 -25.18
CA ARG A 653 -5.16 10.93 -24.30
C ARG A 653 -6.32 11.50 -25.10
N THR A 654 -6.03 12.17 -26.21
CA THR A 654 -7.06 12.71 -27.11
C THR A 654 -7.97 11.59 -27.62
N LEU A 655 -7.40 10.48 -28.12
CA LEU A 655 -8.16 9.32 -28.59
C LEU A 655 -9.05 8.73 -27.49
N VAL A 656 -8.50 8.53 -26.29
CA VAL A 656 -9.28 7.97 -25.16
C VAL A 656 -10.41 8.91 -24.72
N ALA A 657 -10.16 10.22 -24.67
CA ALA A 657 -11.18 11.20 -24.34
C ALA A 657 -12.32 11.24 -25.37
N GLU A 658 -12.01 11.17 -26.66
CA GLU A 658 -13.00 11.08 -27.73
C GLU A 658 -13.83 9.78 -27.62
N ALA A 659 -13.18 8.65 -27.37
CA ALA A 659 -13.86 7.37 -27.20
C ALA A 659 -14.77 7.35 -25.97
N LEU A 660 -14.34 7.95 -24.84
CA LEU A 660 -15.19 8.08 -23.65
C LEU A 660 -16.40 8.97 -23.92
N ALA A 661 -16.23 10.08 -24.63
CA ALA A 661 -17.32 10.97 -25.00
C ALA A 661 -18.37 10.26 -25.88
N GLN A 662 -17.91 9.43 -26.83
CA GLN A 662 -18.78 8.65 -27.71
C GLN A 662 -19.49 7.49 -26.98
N ASN A 663 -18.82 6.85 -26.04
CA ASN A 663 -19.34 5.70 -25.29
C ASN A 663 -20.02 6.07 -23.95
N HIS A 664 -20.38 7.34 -23.75
CA HIS A 664 -21.01 7.83 -22.51
C HIS A 664 -20.25 7.46 -21.22
N GLY A 665 -18.92 7.41 -21.30
CA GLY A 665 -18.02 7.20 -20.16
C GLY A 665 -17.59 5.75 -19.88
N ASP A 666 -18.07 4.73 -20.59
CA ASP A 666 -17.58 3.34 -20.48
C ASP A 666 -17.83 2.57 -21.79
N GLY A 667 -16.79 1.98 -22.38
CA GLY A 667 -16.94 1.21 -23.61
C GLY A 667 -15.68 0.49 -24.08
N TRP A 668 -15.85 -0.39 -25.07
CA TRP A 668 -14.76 -1.06 -25.77
C TRP A 668 -14.31 -0.21 -26.96
N LEU A 669 -12.99 -0.08 -27.13
CA LEU A 669 -12.43 0.56 -28.33
C LEU A 669 -12.60 -0.36 -29.55
N THR A 670 -12.81 0.25 -30.71
CA THR A 670 -12.83 -0.46 -32.00
C THR A 670 -11.43 -0.99 -32.36
N PRO A 671 -11.31 -2.00 -33.23
CA PRO A 671 -10.01 -2.53 -33.64
C PRO A 671 -9.05 -1.47 -34.22
N ALA A 672 -9.58 -0.46 -34.93
CA ALA A 672 -8.80 0.64 -35.48
C ALA A 672 -8.24 1.56 -34.39
N GLU A 673 -9.06 1.91 -33.39
CA GLU A 673 -8.67 2.71 -32.23
C GLU A 673 -7.66 1.97 -31.35
N VAL A 674 -7.86 0.68 -31.10
CA VAL A 674 -6.89 -0.17 -30.37
C VAL A 674 -5.54 -0.16 -31.09
N GLY A 675 -5.53 -0.36 -32.41
CA GLY A 675 -4.30 -0.31 -33.20
C GLY A 675 -3.61 1.06 -33.15
N ALA A 676 -4.37 2.16 -33.17
CA ALA A 676 -3.83 3.51 -33.03
C ALA A 676 -3.25 3.75 -31.63
N LEU A 677 -3.97 3.35 -30.58
CA LEU A 677 -3.54 3.46 -29.19
C LEU A 677 -2.21 2.72 -28.95
N LEU A 678 -2.09 1.47 -29.40
CA LEU A 678 -0.87 0.68 -29.24
C LEU A 678 0.31 1.28 -30.01
N ARG A 679 0.07 1.91 -31.17
CA ARG A 679 1.11 2.64 -31.93
C ARG A 679 1.62 3.87 -31.19
N TYR A 680 0.77 4.61 -30.49
CA TYR A 680 1.20 5.76 -29.68
C TYR A 680 2.15 5.39 -28.54
N PHE A 681 2.19 4.11 -28.12
CA PHE A 681 3.16 3.59 -27.16
C PHE A 681 4.27 2.76 -27.81
N ALA A 682 4.32 2.71 -29.15
CA ALA A 682 5.23 1.88 -29.94
C ALA A 682 5.23 0.40 -29.51
N ILE A 683 4.05 -0.13 -29.16
CA ILE A 683 3.85 -1.56 -28.88
C ILE A 683 3.78 -2.31 -30.22
N PRO A 684 4.59 -3.36 -30.44
CA PRO A 684 4.67 -4.04 -31.73
C PRO A 684 3.41 -4.87 -31.99
N THR A 685 2.59 -4.43 -32.95
CA THR A 685 1.39 -5.13 -33.40
C THR A 685 1.57 -5.66 -34.82
N VAL A 686 0.97 -6.81 -35.12
CA VAL A 686 0.89 -7.30 -36.50
C VAL A 686 0.16 -6.25 -37.38
N PRO A 687 0.60 -6.02 -38.64
CA PRO A 687 -0.13 -5.15 -39.56
C PRO A 687 -1.59 -5.58 -39.63
N THR A 688 -2.49 -4.66 -39.29
CA THR A 688 -3.91 -4.96 -39.11
C THR A 688 -4.71 -4.04 -40.01
N ALA A 689 -5.53 -4.64 -40.86
CA ALA A 689 -6.50 -3.93 -41.69
C ALA A 689 -7.91 -4.44 -41.41
N VAL A 690 -8.90 -3.58 -41.61
CA VAL A 690 -10.32 -3.88 -41.31
C VAL A 690 -11.10 -3.74 -42.61
N ALA A 691 -11.84 -4.78 -42.98
CA ALA A 691 -12.73 -4.81 -44.12
C ALA A 691 -14.19 -4.74 -43.64
N ALA A 692 -14.97 -3.81 -44.18
CA ALA A 692 -16.41 -3.73 -43.93
C ALA A 692 -17.17 -4.79 -44.75
N ASP A 693 -16.65 -5.18 -45.91
CA ASP A 693 -17.26 -6.16 -46.80
C ASP A 693 -16.25 -7.15 -47.42
N GLU A 694 -16.79 -8.11 -48.17
CA GLU A 694 -16.02 -9.17 -48.83
C GLU A 694 -15.04 -8.61 -49.88
N ALA A 695 -15.44 -7.57 -50.63
CA ALA A 695 -14.61 -7.00 -51.68
C ALA A 695 -13.39 -6.31 -51.07
N GLU A 696 -13.60 -5.50 -50.04
CA GLU A 696 -12.53 -4.86 -49.27
C GLU A 696 -11.58 -5.90 -48.64
N ALA A 697 -12.11 -7.02 -48.13
CA ALA A 697 -11.28 -8.08 -47.55
C ALA A 697 -10.33 -8.71 -48.58
N VAL A 698 -10.81 -8.93 -49.81
CA VAL A 698 -10.00 -9.44 -50.92
C VAL A 698 -8.96 -8.41 -51.37
N GLU A 699 -9.34 -7.15 -51.52
CA GLU A 699 -8.41 -6.06 -51.87
C GLU A 699 -7.29 -5.92 -50.84
N LEU A 700 -7.62 -5.99 -49.54
CA LEU A 700 -6.65 -5.96 -48.46
C LEU A 700 -5.71 -7.17 -48.52
N PHE A 701 -6.23 -8.38 -48.75
CA PHE A 701 -5.42 -9.57 -48.94
C PHE A 701 -4.42 -9.42 -50.10
N GLU A 702 -4.88 -8.92 -51.25
CA GLU A 702 -4.03 -8.68 -52.42
C GLU A 702 -2.95 -7.62 -52.14
N SER A 703 -3.31 -6.54 -51.44
CA SER A 703 -2.38 -5.48 -51.05
C SER A 703 -1.26 -5.94 -50.11
N MET A 704 -1.48 -7.01 -49.35
CA MET A 704 -0.48 -7.63 -48.47
C MET A 704 0.51 -8.55 -49.20
N GLY A 705 0.35 -8.66 -50.53
CA GLY A 705 1.27 -9.37 -51.42
C GLY A 705 1.00 -10.86 -51.56
N GLY A 706 -0.27 -11.30 -51.38
CA GLY A 706 -0.68 -12.70 -51.57
C GLY A 706 -0.04 -13.69 -50.60
N ARG A 707 0.49 -13.22 -49.48
CA ARG A 707 0.99 -14.06 -48.39
C ARG A 707 -0.17 -14.62 -47.58
N PRO A 708 -0.03 -15.79 -46.93
CA PRO A 708 -1.09 -16.33 -46.08
C PRO A 708 -1.54 -15.32 -45.02
N VAL A 709 -2.84 -15.14 -44.88
CA VAL A 709 -3.46 -14.23 -43.90
C VAL A 709 -4.31 -14.99 -42.88
N ALA A 710 -4.52 -14.36 -41.73
CA ALA A 710 -5.57 -14.68 -40.79
C ALA A 710 -6.75 -13.71 -41.00
N LEU A 711 -7.95 -14.26 -41.02
CA LEU A 711 -9.22 -13.51 -41.04
C LEU A 711 -9.90 -13.68 -39.69
N LYS A 712 -10.23 -12.57 -39.03
CA LYS A 712 -10.86 -12.56 -37.71
C LYS A 712 -12.15 -11.75 -37.72
N ALA A 713 -13.26 -12.36 -37.32
CA ALA A 713 -14.54 -11.68 -37.22
C ALA A 713 -14.53 -10.63 -36.11
N ASN A 714 -15.08 -9.46 -36.39
CA ASN A 714 -15.43 -8.44 -35.40
C ASN A 714 -16.96 -8.36 -35.34
N ALA A 715 -17.54 -8.93 -34.29
CA ALA A 715 -18.99 -9.06 -34.13
C ALA A 715 -19.44 -8.68 -32.71
N GLU A 716 -20.66 -8.15 -32.59
CA GLU A 716 -21.27 -7.77 -31.32
C GLU A 716 -21.29 -8.97 -30.34
N GLY A 717 -20.81 -8.77 -29.11
CA GLY A 717 -20.76 -9.82 -28.08
C GLY A 717 -19.71 -10.92 -28.27
N LEU A 718 -18.92 -10.91 -29.35
CA LEU A 718 -17.85 -11.90 -29.59
C LEU A 718 -16.60 -11.54 -28.79
N LEU A 719 -16.53 -12.01 -27.54
CA LEU A 719 -15.38 -11.76 -26.66
C LEU A 719 -14.17 -12.65 -27.01
N HIS A 720 -14.34 -13.97 -27.07
CA HIS A 720 -13.25 -14.91 -27.39
C HIS A 720 -13.35 -15.39 -28.84
N LYS A 721 -12.68 -14.67 -29.76
CA LYS A 721 -12.81 -14.89 -31.23
C LYS A 721 -12.56 -16.34 -31.64
N SER A 722 -11.48 -16.96 -31.17
CA SER A 722 -11.15 -18.35 -31.51
C SER A 722 -12.19 -19.34 -30.96
N ALA A 723 -12.64 -19.15 -29.72
CA ALA A 723 -13.64 -20.02 -29.09
C ALA A 723 -15.03 -19.88 -29.73
N GLY A 724 -15.37 -18.69 -30.23
CA GLY A 724 -16.61 -18.43 -30.97
C GLY A 724 -16.58 -18.85 -32.45
N GLY A 725 -15.46 -19.42 -32.93
CA GLY A 725 -15.28 -19.79 -34.34
C GLY A 725 -15.16 -18.58 -35.28
N GLY A 726 -14.74 -17.43 -34.76
CA GLY A 726 -14.52 -16.19 -35.49
C GLY A 726 -13.09 -15.98 -35.96
N VAL A 727 -12.28 -17.04 -36.08
CA VAL A 727 -10.88 -16.97 -36.54
C VAL A 727 -10.65 -18.04 -37.60
N ALA A 728 -10.19 -17.63 -38.77
CA ALA A 728 -9.65 -18.51 -39.80
C ALA A 728 -8.17 -18.17 -40.02
N LEU A 729 -7.31 -19.18 -39.96
CA LEU A 729 -5.87 -19.05 -40.11
C LEU A 729 -5.42 -19.65 -41.45
N ASP A 730 -4.26 -19.22 -41.94
CA ASP A 730 -3.61 -19.79 -43.13
C ASP A 730 -4.48 -19.71 -44.40
N VAL A 731 -5.16 -18.57 -44.61
CA VAL A 731 -5.93 -18.30 -45.83
C VAL A 731 -5.00 -17.81 -46.92
N ARG A 732 -4.90 -18.53 -48.04
CA ARG A 732 -3.79 -18.40 -49.00
C ARG A 732 -4.15 -17.76 -50.33
N ASP A 733 -5.43 -17.59 -50.62
CA ASP A 733 -5.91 -17.04 -51.87
C ASP A 733 -7.22 -16.26 -51.68
N ALA A 734 -7.60 -15.48 -52.71
CA ALA A 734 -8.79 -14.64 -52.69
C ALA A 734 -10.08 -15.46 -52.61
N GLU A 735 -10.10 -16.71 -53.09
CA GLU A 735 -11.26 -17.59 -52.99
C GLU A 735 -11.51 -18.00 -51.54
N GLY A 736 -10.47 -18.43 -50.83
CA GLY A 736 -10.52 -18.73 -49.40
C GLY A 736 -10.92 -17.51 -48.56
N VAL A 737 -10.52 -16.29 -48.94
CA VAL A 737 -10.99 -15.06 -48.26
C VAL A 737 -12.51 -14.91 -48.37
N ARG A 738 -13.07 -15.11 -49.58
CA ARG A 738 -14.52 -15.02 -49.82
C ARG A 738 -15.27 -16.11 -49.05
N GLU A 739 -14.78 -17.34 -49.06
CA GLU A 739 -15.38 -18.46 -48.33
C GLU A 739 -15.44 -18.20 -46.82
N VAL A 740 -14.35 -17.71 -46.23
CA VAL A 740 -14.31 -17.37 -44.81
C VAL A 740 -15.24 -16.20 -44.50
N PHE A 741 -15.28 -15.17 -45.34
CA PHE A 741 -16.17 -14.02 -45.14
C PHE A 741 -17.65 -14.46 -45.17
N ALA A 742 -18.03 -15.29 -46.13
CA ALA A 742 -19.37 -15.89 -46.21
C ALA A 742 -19.69 -16.71 -44.95
N THR A 743 -18.74 -17.51 -44.47
CA THR A 743 -18.88 -18.31 -43.24
C THR A 743 -19.11 -17.43 -42.01
N PHE A 744 -18.38 -16.32 -41.88
CA PHE A 744 -18.59 -15.37 -40.78
C PHE A 744 -19.94 -14.65 -40.89
N ARG A 745 -20.36 -14.25 -42.09
CA ARG A 745 -21.69 -13.66 -42.31
C ARG A 745 -22.81 -14.62 -41.96
N GLU A 746 -22.70 -15.89 -42.32
CA GLU A 746 -23.69 -16.91 -41.98
C GLU A 746 -23.77 -17.12 -40.47
N ARG A 747 -22.61 -17.18 -39.81
CA ARG A 747 -22.50 -17.44 -38.37
C ARG A 747 -22.96 -16.28 -37.51
N PHE A 748 -22.53 -15.06 -37.81
CA PHE A 748 -22.74 -13.88 -36.96
C PHE A 748 -23.87 -12.97 -37.47
N GLY A 749 -24.36 -13.17 -38.69
CA GLY A 749 -25.50 -12.45 -39.24
C GLY A 749 -25.34 -10.93 -39.17
N GLY A 750 -26.41 -10.24 -38.74
CA GLY A 750 -26.41 -8.78 -38.56
C GLY A 750 -25.52 -8.27 -37.42
N SER A 751 -24.94 -9.16 -36.60
CA SER A 751 -24.00 -8.79 -35.55
C SER A 751 -22.56 -8.68 -36.05
N LEU A 752 -22.25 -9.12 -37.28
CA LEU A 752 -20.92 -8.94 -37.88
C LEU A 752 -20.75 -7.49 -38.32
N HIS A 753 -19.83 -6.77 -37.69
CA HIS A 753 -19.53 -5.38 -38.05
C HIS A 753 -18.44 -5.27 -39.12
N SER A 754 -17.40 -6.11 -39.02
CA SER A 754 -16.27 -6.12 -39.95
C SER A 754 -15.45 -7.40 -39.83
N VAL A 755 -14.51 -7.58 -40.77
CA VAL A 755 -13.50 -8.66 -40.71
C VAL A 755 -12.11 -8.04 -40.68
N VAL A 756 -11.31 -8.47 -39.71
CA VAL A 756 -9.91 -8.08 -39.57
C VAL A 756 -9.04 -9.00 -40.41
N VAL A 757 -8.18 -8.41 -41.25
CA VAL A 757 -7.23 -9.10 -42.12
C VAL A 757 -5.81 -8.83 -41.60
N GLN A 758 -5.05 -9.89 -41.33
CA GLN A 758 -3.67 -9.81 -40.81
C GLN A 758 -2.75 -10.82 -41.51
N PRO A 759 -1.49 -10.48 -41.82
CA PRO A 759 -0.53 -11.46 -42.31
C PRO A 759 -0.23 -12.52 -41.24
N MET A 760 0.01 -13.77 -41.67
CA MET A 760 0.49 -14.82 -40.79
C MET A 760 1.90 -14.49 -40.27
N VAL A 761 2.11 -14.68 -38.97
CA VAL A 761 3.42 -14.52 -38.32
C VAL A 761 4.10 -15.88 -38.11
N PRO A 762 5.44 -15.92 -37.99
CA PRO A 762 6.15 -17.14 -37.60
C PRO A 762 5.62 -17.71 -36.28
N LYS A 763 5.67 -19.03 -36.14
CA LYS A 763 5.31 -19.69 -34.89
C LYS A 763 6.31 -19.29 -33.80
N GLY A 764 5.79 -18.87 -32.66
CA GLY A 764 6.56 -18.52 -31.47
C GLY A 764 5.83 -18.94 -30.21
N ARG A 765 6.37 -18.54 -29.06
CA ARG A 765 5.69 -18.74 -27.77
C ARG A 765 4.55 -17.73 -27.63
N GLU A 766 3.35 -18.21 -27.35
CA GLU A 766 2.21 -17.35 -27.04
C GLU A 766 2.26 -16.93 -25.57
N LEU A 767 2.25 -15.62 -25.35
CA LEU A 767 2.26 -14.94 -24.07
C LEU A 767 1.02 -14.05 -23.93
N LEU A 768 0.67 -13.74 -22.70
CA LEU A 768 -0.36 -12.78 -22.33
C LEU A 768 0.31 -11.58 -21.68
N VAL A 769 -0.03 -10.38 -22.14
CA VAL A 769 0.25 -9.13 -21.41
C VAL A 769 -1.06 -8.38 -21.28
N GLY A 770 -1.40 -7.89 -20.09
CA GLY A 770 -2.64 -7.15 -19.90
C GLY A 770 -2.55 -6.07 -18.84
N ILE A 771 -3.55 -5.19 -18.85
CA ILE A 771 -3.81 -4.21 -17.79
C ILE A 771 -5.15 -4.55 -17.18
N ASN A 772 -5.21 -4.55 -15.86
CA ASN A 772 -6.46 -4.51 -15.12
C ASN A 772 -6.41 -3.30 -14.19
N ALA A 773 -7.22 -2.29 -14.47
CA ALA A 773 -7.32 -1.13 -13.60
C ALA A 773 -8.22 -1.45 -12.41
N ASP A 774 -7.62 -1.53 -11.24
CA ASP A 774 -8.35 -1.61 -9.99
C ASP A 774 -8.68 -0.18 -9.53
N GLU A 775 -9.94 0.07 -9.18
CA GLU A 775 -10.41 1.40 -8.76
C GLU A 775 -9.71 1.91 -7.50
N VAL A 776 -9.18 1.01 -6.66
CA VAL A 776 -8.54 1.33 -5.38
C VAL A 776 -7.01 1.27 -5.51
N PHE A 777 -6.46 0.25 -6.17
CA PHE A 777 -5.01 0.02 -6.27
C PHE A 777 -4.37 0.73 -7.47
N GLY A 778 -5.16 1.04 -8.49
CA GLY A 778 -4.68 1.52 -9.77
C GLY A 778 -4.35 0.40 -10.76
N PRO A 779 -3.62 0.73 -11.83
CA PRO A 779 -3.34 -0.21 -12.89
C PRO A 779 -2.41 -1.35 -12.45
N LEU A 780 -2.87 -2.58 -12.63
CA LEU A 780 -2.05 -3.79 -12.58
C LEU A 780 -1.65 -4.22 -13.98
N VAL A 781 -0.36 -4.45 -14.19
CA VAL A 781 0.17 -5.16 -15.36
C VAL A 781 0.23 -6.64 -15.03
N VAL A 782 -0.36 -7.45 -15.90
CA VAL A 782 -0.40 -8.92 -15.80
C VAL A 782 0.43 -9.51 -16.92
N PHE A 783 1.24 -10.51 -16.59
CA PHE A 783 2.02 -11.30 -17.53
C PHE A 783 1.74 -12.79 -17.34
N GLY A 784 1.65 -13.55 -18.43
CA GLY A 784 1.34 -14.98 -18.36
C GLY A 784 1.60 -15.73 -19.64
N LEU A 785 1.33 -17.04 -19.62
CA LEU A 785 1.20 -17.82 -20.84
C LEU A 785 -0.07 -17.41 -21.59
N GLY A 786 0.05 -17.19 -22.90
CA GLY A 786 -1.03 -16.77 -23.78
C GLY A 786 -1.61 -17.92 -24.58
N GLY A 787 -2.55 -17.59 -25.47
CA GLY A 787 -3.23 -18.56 -26.33
C GLY A 787 -4.56 -19.05 -25.79
N VAL A 788 -5.09 -20.12 -26.39
CA VAL A 788 -6.44 -20.65 -26.09
C VAL A 788 -6.54 -21.31 -24.70
N ASP A 789 -5.43 -21.79 -24.14
CA ASP A 789 -5.39 -22.49 -22.85
C ASP A 789 -5.05 -21.56 -21.66
N THR A 790 -4.98 -20.25 -21.89
CA THR A 790 -4.55 -19.23 -20.91
C THR A 790 -5.34 -19.28 -19.59
N ASP A 791 -6.66 -19.52 -19.67
CA ASP A 791 -7.52 -19.60 -18.49
C ASP A 791 -7.44 -20.97 -17.79
N LEU A 792 -7.06 -22.03 -18.51
CA LEU A 792 -6.93 -23.39 -17.98
C LEU A 792 -5.62 -23.59 -17.22
N ILE A 793 -4.51 -23.05 -17.74
CA ILE A 793 -3.18 -23.17 -17.12
C ILE A 793 -3.04 -22.21 -15.92
N ALA A 794 -3.68 -21.03 -16.01
CA ALA A 794 -3.71 -20.00 -14.96
C ALA A 794 -2.32 -19.63 -14.38
N ASP A 795 -1.27 -19.76 -15.19
CA ASP A 795 0.10 -19.36 -14.82
C ASP A 795 0.32 -17.89 -15.18
N ARG A 796 0.16 -17.02 -14.18
CA ARG A 796 0.21 -15.56 -14.33
C ARG A 796 0.96 -14.92 -13.17
N SER A 797 1.64 -13.83 -13.46
CA SER A 797 2.25 -12.92 -12.50
C SER A 797 1.66 -11.52 -12.69
N ALA A 798 1.66 -10.70 -11.64
CA ALA A 798 1.12 -9.34 -11.69
C ALA A 798 1.92 -8.35 -10.84
N ARG A 799 1.96 -7.09 -11.29
CA ARG A 799 2.64 -5.96 -10.63
C ARG A 799 1.82 -4.69 -10.83
N LEU A 800 1.89 -3.78 -9.86
CA LEU A 800 1.36 -2.43 -10.00
C LEU A 800 2.26 -1.59 -10.89
N ALA A 801 1.66 -0.74 -11.73
CA ALA A 801 2.39 0.26 -12.51
C ALA A 801 2.62 1.56 -11.69
N PRO A 802 3.66 2.37 -11.99
CA PRO A 802 4.65 2.18 -13.06
C PRO A 802 5.57 0.98 -12.80
N LEU A 803 6.02 0.33 -13.87
CA LEU A 803 7.00 -0.75 -13.80
C LEU A 803 8.42 -0.19 -13.93
N THR A 804 9.36 -0.76 -13.18
CA THR A 804 10.80 -0.66 -13.42
C THR A 804 11.28 -1.87 -14.24
N GLU A 805 12.49 -1.83 -14.78
CA GLU A 805 13.08 -3.01 -15.46
C GLU A 805 13.13 -4.23 -14.54
N SER A 806 13.41 -4.02 -13.24
CA SER A 806 13.42 -5.10 -12.25
C SER A 806 12.01 -5.66 -12.01
N ASP A 807 10.96 -4.85 -12.10
CA ASP A 807 9.58 -5.35 -11.98
C ASP A 807 9.20 -6.21 -13.18
N ALA A 808 9.62 -5.81 -14.40
CA ALA A 808 9.41 -6.59 -15.61
C ALA A 808 10.15 -7.94 -15.57
N ASP A 809 11.40 -7.96 -15.10
CA ASP A 809 12.16 -9.20 -14.91
C ASP A 809 11.48 -10.12 -13.88
N ARG A 810 10.91 -9.56 -12.81
CA ARG A 810 10.13 -10.32 -11.82
C ARG A 810 8.82 -10.85 -12.37
N LEU A 811 8.12 -10.10 -13.23
CA LEU A 811 6.94 -10.62 -13.93
C LEU A 811 7.31 -11.86 -14.74
N ILE A 812 8.41 -11.80 -15.49
CA ILE A 812 8.89 -12.93 -16.31
C ILE A 812 9.32 -14.12 -15.44
N ALA A 813 10.11 -13.87 -14.39
CA ALA A 813 10.58 -14.92 -13.48
C ALA A 813 9.49 -15.48 -12.55
N GLY A 814 8.36 -14.77 -12.41
CA GLY A 814 7.24 -15.15 -11.54
C GLY A 814 6.31 -16.23 -12.11
N LEU A 815 6.50 -16.64 -13.36
CA LEU A 815 5.76 -17.76 -13.95
C LEU A 815 6.20 -19.08 -13.29
N ARG A 816 5.23 -19.93 -12.95
CA ARG A 816 5.43 -21.27 -12.37
C ARG A 816 5.94 -22.28 -13.40
N SER A 817 5.81 -21.93 -14.68
CA SER A 817 6.36 -22.66 -15.81
C SER A 817 7.85 -22.95 -15.65
N SER A 818 8.31 -24.08 -16.21
CA SER A 818 9.70 -24.53 -16.08
C SER A 818 10.70 -23.42 -16.43
N PRO A 819 11.78 -23.22 -15.64
CA PRO A 819 12.85 -22.28 -15.97
C PRO A 819 13.48 -22.51 -17.36
N GLU A 820 13.39 -23.73 -17.89
CA GLU A 820 13.79 -24.05 -19.27
C GLU A 820 12.94 -23.32 -20.32
N LEU A 821 11.63 -23.19 -20.06
CA LEU A 821 10.69 -22.47 -20.91
C LEU A 821 11.02 -20.98 -20.97
N LEU A 822 11.33 -20.41 -19.81
CA LEU A 822 11.67 -18.99 -19.68
C LEU A 822 13.01 -18.66 -20.36
N ARG A 823 13.97 -19.58 -20.34
CA ARG A 823 15.27 -19.42 -21.03
C ARG A 823 15.18 -19.32 -22.55
N GLN A 824 14.07 -19.76 -23.15
CA GLN A 824 13.83 -19.68 -24.60
C GLN A 824 13.12 -18.38 -25.03
N LEU A 825 12.76 -17.52 -24.08
CA LEU A 825 12.09 -16.26 -24.39
C LEU A 825 13.10 -15.17 -24.78
N PRO A 826 12.77 -14.29 -25.74
CA PRO A 826 13.51 -13.06 -26.00
C PRO A 826 13.27 -12.05 -24.87
N VAL A 827 13.90 -12.27 -23.70
CA VAL A 827 13.61 -11.53 -22.45
C VAL A 827 13.65 -10.00 -22.65
N ALA A 828 14.61 -9.48 -23.42
CA ALA A 828 14.72 -8.05 -23.69
C ALA A 828 13.49 -7.49 -24.46
N ALA A 829 12.98 -8.23 -25.44
CA ALA A 829 11.81 -7.82 -26.22
C ALA A 829 10.51 -7.90 -25.39
N VAL A 830 10.37 -8.97 -24.59
CA VAL A 830 9.23 -9.09 -23.66
C VAL A 830 9.26 -7.97 -22.62
N ARG A 831 10.45 -7.66 -22.08
CA ARG A 831 10.65 -6.55 -21.15
C ARG A 831 10.22 -5.21 -21.76
N ASP A 832 10.64 -4.90 -22.99
CA ASP A 832 10.25 -3.66 -23.67
C ASP A 832 8.72 -3.51 -23.79
N VAL A 833 8.02 -4.59 -24.18
CA VAL A 833 6.54 -4.60 -24.23
C VAL A 833 5.92 -4.38 -22.86
N LEU A 834 6.39 -5.07 -21.82
CA LEU A 834 5.89 -4.90 -20.45
C LEU A 834 6.08 -3.47 -19.96
N MET A 835 7.24 -2.87 -20.21
CA MET A 835 7.54 -1.49 -19.80
C MET A 835 6.65 -0.47 -20.53
N ARG A 836 6.42 -0.65 -21.84
CA ARG A 836 5.49 0.20 -22.63
C ARG A 836 4.06 0.08 -22.15
N VAL A 837 3.61 -1.14 -21.84
CA VAL A 837 2.27 -1.38 -21.26
C VAL A 837 2.16 -0.77 -19.87
N GLY A 838 3.19 -0.89 -19.03
CA GLY A 838 3.24 -0.23 -17.72
C GLY A 838 3.15 1.29 -17.82
N LEU A 839 3.83 1.90 -18.80
CA LEU A 839 3.72 3.34 -19.06
C LEU A 839 2.33 3.72 -19.58
N LEU A 840 1.75 2.95 -20.50
CA LEU A 840 0.39 3.14 -21.01
C LEU A 840 -0.62 3.19 -19.86
N ALA A 841 -0.51 2.23 -18.93
CA ALA A 841 -1.42 2.12 -17.79
C ALA A 841 -1.36 3.34 -16.85
N VAL A 842 -0.18 3.96 -16.67
CA VAL A 842 -0.02 5.16 -15.83
C VAL A 842 -0.42 6.43 -16.58
N ALA A 843 -0.09 6.51 -17.87
CA ALA A 843 -0.37 7.69 -18.69
C ALA A 843 -1.87 7.88 -18.98
N LEU A 844 -2.61 6.76 -19.04
CA LEU A 844 -4.02 6.67 -19.40
C LEU A 844 -4.82 5.93 -18.31
N PRO A 845 -5.11 6.57 -17.17
CA PRO A 845 -5.85 5.94 -16.07
C PRO A 845 -7.27 5.51 -16.45
N ASP A 846 -7.82 6.06 -17.54
CA ASP A 846 -9.12 5.67 -18.09
C ASP A 846 -9.09 4.33 -18.84
N VAL A 847 -7.91 3.74 -19.10
CA VAL A 847 -7.80 2.38 -19.65
C VAL A 847 -8.10 1.38 -18.54
N ALA A 848 -9.35 0.91 -18.49
CA ALA A 848 -9.85 0.00 -17.48
C ALA A 848 -9.33 -1.43 -17.68
N GLU A 849 -9.22 -1.86 -18.93
CA GLU A 849 -8.76 -3.20 -19.29
C GLU A 849 -7.93 -3.14 -20.58
N LEU A 850 -6.79 -3.83 -20.59
CA LEU A 850 -6.03 -4.14 -21.79
C LEU A 850 -5.76 -5.64 -21.80
N ASP A 851 -5.99 -6.28 -22.93
CA ASP A 851 -5.68 -7.68 -23.15
C ASP A 851 -4.89 -7.81 -24.46
N LEU A 852 -3.60 -8.17 -24.36
CA LEU A 852 -2.72 -8.50 -25.50
C LEU A 852 -2.54 -10.02 -25.51
N ASN A 853 -3.41 -10.72 -26.26
CA ASN A 853 -3.43 -12.18 -26.28
C ASN A 853 -3.82 -12.76 -27.65
N PRO A 854 -2.89 -13.42 -28.37
CA PRO A 854 -1.52 -13.71 -27.95
C PRO A 854 -0.54 -12.58 -28.31
N LEU A 855 0.40 -12.32 -27.40
CA LEU A 855 1.71 -11.76 -27.72
C LEU A 855 2.63 -12.92 -28.13
N VAL A 856 2.99 -12.99 -29.41
CA VAL A 856 3.90 -14.04 -29.90
C VAL A 856 5.34 -13.59 -29.73
N ALA A 857 6.13 -14.40 -29.05
CA ALA A 857 7.56 -14.20 -28.84
C ALA A 857 8.38 -15.21 -29.66
N THR A 858 9.29 -14.70 -30.50
CA THR A 858 10.25 -15.45 -31.31
C THR A 858 11.67 -14.98 -31.01
N GLU A 859 12.70 -15.62 -31.58
CA GLU A 859 14.09 -15.16 -31.42
C GLU A 859 14.30 -13.72 -31.93
N ASP A 860 13.50 -13.29 -32.91
CA ASP A 860 13.57 -11.96 -33.55
C ASP A 860 12.83 -10.86 -32.76
N GLY A 861 12.04 -11.21 -31.74
CA GLY A 861 11.33 -10.24 -30.91
C GLY A 861 9.90 -10.66 -30.54
N CYS A 862 9.04 -9.67 -30.28
CA CYS A 862 7.65 -9.88 -29.89
C CYS A 862 6.67 -9.16 -30.82
N VAL A 863 5.52 -9.77 -31.08
CA VAL A 863 4.44 -9.17 -31.87
C VAL A 863 3.07 -9.54 -31.30
N VAL A 864 2.22 -8.53 -31.10
CA VAL A 864 0.84 -8.70 -30.66
C VAL A 864 -0.02 -9.11 -31.86
N LEU A 865 -0.75 -10.22 -31.73
CA LEU A 865 -1.64 -10.73 -32.78
C LEU A 865 -3.10 -10.35 -32.58
N ASP A 866 -3.55 -10.27 -31.33
CA ASP A 866 -4.89 -9.83 -31.00
C ASP A 866 -4.84 -8.99 -29.73
N SER A 867 -5.71 -7.97 -29.71
CA SER A 867 -5.74 -7.00 -28.63
C SER A 867 -7.14 -6.45 -28.40
N ARG A 868 -7.46 -6.15 -27.16
CA ARG A 868 -8.71 -5.50 -26.76
C ARG A 868 -8.44 -4.47 -25.68
N VAL A 869 -9.15 -3.35 -25.75
CA VAL A 869 -9.04 -2.25 -24.79
C VAL A 869 -10.43 -1.83 -24.37
N ARG A 870 -10.68 -1.77 -23.06
CA ARG A 870 -11.86 -1.13 -22.49
C ARG A 870 -11.46 0.16 -21.81
N VAL A 871 -12.18 1.23 -22.08
CA VAL A 871 -12.02 2.52 -21.42
C VAL A 871 -13.20 2.79 -20.50
N ARG A 872 -12.93 3.39 -19.34
CA ARG A 872 -13.94 3.86 -18.38
C ARG A 872 -13.44 5.15 -17.75
N GLY A 873 -14.31 6.16 -17.71
CA GLY A 873 -13.98 7.46 -17.11
C GLY A 873 -13.58 7.29 -15.65
N HIS A 874 -12.36 7.73 -15.32
CA HIS A 874 -11.77 7.59 -14.01
C HIS A 874 -11.79 8.93 -13.26
N LEU A 875 -12.46 8.98 -12.10
CA LEU A 875 -12.32 10.08 -11.15
C LEU A 875 -11.04 9.84 -10.34
N SER A 876 -9.89 10.31 -10.85
CA SER A 876 -8.62 10.15 -10.14
C SER A 876 -8.62 10.98 -8.85
N GLY A 877 -8.56 10.32 -7.69
CA GLY A 877 -8.03 10.96 -6.49
C GLY A 877 -6.51 11.08 -6.64
N ASP A 878 -5.96 12.28 -6.45
CA ASP A 878 -4.50 12.47 -6.42
C ASP A 878 -3.97 11.76 -5.15
N PRO A 879 -3.18 10.67 -5.29
CA PRO A 879 -2.71 9.89 -4.15
C PRO A 879 -1.74 10.68 -3.26
N TYR A 880 -1.28 11.85 -3.72
CA TYR A 880 -0.35 12.73 -3.05
C TYR A 880 -1.04 13.84 -2.24
N LEU A 881 -2.37 13.89 -2.24
CA LEU A 881 -3.08 14.78 -1.33
C LEU A 881 -3.14 14.19 0.08
N ARG A 882 -2.77 15.01 1.06
CA ARG A 882 -2.67 14.64 2.48
C ARG A 882 -4.04 14.67 3.15
N TYR A 883 -4.91 13.75 2.75
CA TYR A 883 -6.27 13.64 3.28
C TYR A 883 -6.43 12.50 4.28
N LEU A 884 -7.14 12.82 5.36
CA LEU A 884 -7.68 11.85 6.29
C LEU A 884 -8.87 11.13 5.65
N LYS A 885 -9.15 9.93 6.14
CA LYS A 885 -10.31 9.16 5.72
C LYS A 885 -11.59 9.79 6.30
N HIS A 886 -12.52 10.15 5.41
CA HIS A 886 -13.81 10.81 5.67
C HIS A 886 -13.78 12.25 6.16
#